data_AF-A0A7Y3C368-F1
#
_entry.id   AF-A0A7Y3C368-F1
#
_cell.length_a   1.000
_cell.length_b   1.000
_cell.length_c   1.000
_cell.angle_alpha   90.00
_cell.angle_beta   90.00
_cell.angle_gamma   90.00
#
_symmetry.space_group_name_H-M   'P 1'
#
loop_
_entity.id
_entity.type
_entity.pdbx_description
1 polymer ?
#
loop_
_entity_poly.entity_id
_entity_poly.type
_entity_poly.pdbx_seq_one_letter_code
_entity_poly.pdbx_strand_id
1 'polypeptide(L)'
;MTDLFDFPDGNLPDDLKSLDAELSSIRYEERASFVPELRAELARAWTEEPLRLRSSRRRHIAAAALITLLLGGAAVPSARASLVRLMGVLGPEEQPVVVEPVEEEVREPIRSVELSPVQPPAAPLEPAEVETAPVEEPQPSLLPDASRIPPQMLDREGAEEMLQDEYPDALQLGQIGGVVRLRMRVDEQGRVSESSVIESSGFESLDRVAVRVAPRFRFVPALQSGQPVALWIEFPVLFQPDPARAAPRSLAPVVDPMSLPTIDQSEWWHLSTPLDLETVAEIQWGGTAVEDELAAAAASLEQALDDPTVIERYGPVSAILEGVAPASVTPTEWRTAVGDALSAALDRGSETPASLLALGRIRLRQGVRAEARQLFERGLQMAIREEAAPSDWVVAELHYERGSLVRDNWTASHGVGSVRAEAFGDAACRAARYSGGTGTGYASVERLIAWNYLCPSEMEGVFDAGFELRENSSADLTLMMASFRTAIEAYAPHTRANVGFLVTLAEGGRWETLLQAARRFTRVSGGHPDGILLAGMALHRLDRSAEAAPLFSAALERMDAARRDELSNVAALLGPDDREHYRRLTAAERRAWEENYWVTKDREPETAVNERWVEHLSRAVYADLALGGVVGDAGEVWVRFGGPETIHIVDGGSGRLTEFWDYGSGPDITFVRWVSSDRTDLTPEGRAYVDDLGRIFSPE
;
A
#
# COMPACT_ATOMS: atom_id res chain seq x y z
N MET A 1 -17.43 26.18 13.89
CA MET A 1 -18.72 26.91 13.83
C MET A 1 -18.64 28.32 14.44
N THR A 2 -17.46 28.77 14.86
CA THR A 2 -17.20 30.03 15.58
C THR A 2 -17.04 31.26 14.67
N ASP A 3 -16.74 31.08 13.38
CA ASP A 3 -16.49 32.21 12.46
C ASP A 3 -17.76 32.91 11.94
N LEU A 4 -18.95 32.39 12.27
CA LEU A 4 -20.23 32.88 11.76
C LEU A 4 -21.02 33.75 12.77
N PHE A 5 -20.57 33.86 14.02
CA PHE A 5 -21.27 34.60 15.06
C PHE A 5 -20.31 35.46 15.90
N ASP A 6 -20.50 36.78 15.84
CA ASP A 6 -19.71 37.76 16.57
C ASP A 6 -20.21 37.83 18.03
N PHE A 7 -19.52 37.14 18.93
CA PHE A 7 -19.84 37.15 20.37
C PHE A 7 -19.08 38.31 21.05
N PRO A 8 -19.77 39.25 21.72
CA PRO A 8 -19.19 40.53 22.19
C PRO A 8 -17.97 40.43 23.12
N ASP A 9 -17.75 39.28 23.76
CA ASP A 9 -16.67 39.06 24.72
C ASP A 9 -15.79 37.84 24.38
N GLY A 10 -15.90 37.30 23.15
CA GLY A 10 -15.17 36.10 22.73
C GLY A 10 -15.49 34.82 23.52
N ASN A 11 -16.55 34.86 24.33
CA ASN A 11 -16.89 33.81 25.28
C ASN A 11 -18.27 33.25 24.94
N LEU A 12 -18.35 31.96 24.60
CA LEU A 12 -19.61 31.31 24.29
C LEU A 12 -20.54 31.32 25.52
N PRO A 13 -21.85 31.54 25.33
CA PRO A 13 -22.89 31.26 26.32
C PRO A 13 -22.76 29.83 26.90
N ASP A 14 -23.08 29.63 28.18
CA ASP A 14 -22.82 28.36 28.89
C ASP A 14 -23.57 27.15 28.30
N ASP A 15 -24.74 27.38 27.71
CA ASP A 15 -25.53 26.41 26.95
C ASP A 15 -24.85 26.01 25.62
N LEU A 16 -24.22 26.97 24.95
CA LEU A 16 -23.41 26.68 23.76
C LEU A 16 -22.04 26.11 24.11
N LYS A 17 -21.47 26.41 25.28
CA LYS A 17 -20.26 25.74 25.79
C LYS A 17 -20.53 24.29 26.11
N SER A 18 -21.67 23.97 26.71
CA SER A 18 -22.02 22.57 26.97
C SER A 18 -22.27 21.83 25.67
N LEU A 19 -22.94 22.47 24.70
CA LEU A 19 -23.17 21.89 23.38
C LEU A 19 -21.87 21.77 22.57
N ASP A 20 -20.96 22.74 22.62
CA ASP A 20 -19.65 22.69 21.99
C ASP A 20 -18.77 21.61 22.64
N ALA A 21 -18.78 21.50 23.97
CA ALA A 21 -18.12 20.41 24.69
C ALA A 21 -18.75 19.04 24.39
N GLU A 22 -20.07 18.97 24.23
CA GLU A 22 -20.79 17.75 23.88
C GLU A 22 -20.48 17.35 22.42
N LEU A 23 -20.53 18.28 21.47
CA LEU A 23 -20.18 18.07 20.06
C LEU A 23 -18.68 17.77 19.85
N SER A 24 -17.77 18.43 20.58
CA SER A 24 -16.33 18.12 20.54
C SER A 24 -15.98 16.85 21.33
N SER A 25 -16.86 16.37 22.21
CA SER A 25 -16.75 15.04 22.82
C SER A 25 -17.33 13.91 21.96
N ILE A 26 -18.17 14.25 20.97
CA ILE A 26 -18.54 13.32 19.90
C ILE A 26 -17.32 13.20 19.00
N ARG A 27 -16.42 12.28 19.36
CA ARG A 27 -15.55 11.67 18.36
C ARG A 27 -16.49 10.94 17.42
N TYR A 28 -16.71 11.51 16.23
CA TYR A 28 -17.01 10.66 15.09
C TYR A 28 -15.89 9.62 15.09
N GLU A 29 -16.20 8.33 15.16
CA GLU A 29 -15.22 7.32 14.77
C GLU A 29 -15.01 7.51 13.27
N GLU A 30 -14.30 8.56 12.85
CA GLU A 30 -13.63 8.57 11.56
C GLU A 30 -12.65 7.39 11.68
N ARG A 31 -13.01 6.23 11.15
CA ARG A 31 -12.21 5.03 11.29
C ARG A 31 -10.99 5.17 10.41
N ALA A 32 -9.95 5.81 10.92
CA ALA A 32 -8.64 6.01 10.27
C ALA A 32 -7.85 4.70 10.04
N SER A 33 -8.50 3.55 10.00
CA SER A 33 -7.84 2.29 9.71
C SER A 33 -8.82 1.26 9.16
N PHE A 34 -8.50 0.68 8.00
CA PHE A 34 -9.16 -0.55 7.54
C PHE A 34 -8.64 -1.79 8.28
N VAL A 35 -7.64 -1.69 9.16
CA VAL A 35 -7.08 -2.86 9.86
C VAL A 35 -8.16 -3.58 10.70
N PRO A 36 -9.02 -2.89 11.47
CA PRO A 36 -10.14 -3.54 12.17
C PRO A 36 -11.18 -4.15 11.23
N GLU A 37 -11.44 -3.54 10.08
CA GLU A 37 -12.42 -4.01 9.09
C GLU A 37 -11.91 -5.24 8.35
N LEU A 38 -10.66 -5.20 7.88
CA LEU A 38 -9.93 -6.34 7.33
C LEU A 38 -9.81 -7.46 8.36
N ARG A 39 -9.52 -7.15 9.63
CA ARG A 39 -9.49 -8.15 10.72
C ARG A 39 -10.85 -8.81 10.86
N ALA A 40 -11.94 -8.03 10.87
CA ALA A 40 -13.29 -8.57 10.96
C ALA A 40 -13.68 -9.39 9.72
N GLU A 41 -13.20 -9.03 8.54
CA GLU A 41 -13.39 -9.78 7.30
C GLU A 41 -12.57 -11.08 7.26
N LEU A 42 -11.29 -11.03 7.65
CA LEU A 42 -10.43 -12.21 7.83
C LEU A 42 -11.03 -13.14 8.87
N ALA A 43 -11.39 -12.63 10.05
CA ALA A 43 -12.03 -13.41 11.10
C ALA A 43 -13.33 -14.07 10.60
N ARG A 44 -14.20 -13.34 9.87
CA ARG A 44 -15.42 -13.89 9.27
C ARG A 44 -15.12 -14.97 8.23
N ALA A 45 -14.23 -14.72 7.27
CA ALA A 45 -13.88 -15.71 6.24
C ALA A 45 -13.28 -16.99 6.85
N TRP A 46 -12.44 -16.84 7.87
CA TRP A 46 -11.79 -17.97 8.55
C TRP A 46 -12.74 -18.74 9.48
N THR A 47 -13.74 -18.08 10.06
CA THR A 47 -14.75 -18.73 10.92
C THR A 47 -15.89 -19.37 10.13
N GLU A 48 -16.30 -18.78 8.99
CA GLU A 48 -17.47 -19.21 8.21
C GLU A 48 -17.13 -20.21 7.08
N GLU A 49 -15.90 -20.25 6.55
CA GLU A 49 -15.55 -21.04 5.36
C GLU A 49 -14.51 -22.21 5.52
N PRO A 50 -14.42 -22.95 6.65
CA PRO A 50 -13.33 -23.92 6.88
C PRO A 50 -13.34 -25.19 6.00
N LEU A 51 -14.26 -25.35 5.04
CA LEU A 51 -14.44 -26.60 4.28
C LEU A 51 -13.93 -26.58 2.82
N ARG A 52 -13.82 -25.43 2.14
CA ARG A 52 -13.40 -25.39 0.71
C ARG A 52 -11.88 -25.36 0.53
N LEU A 53 -11.16 -24.62 1.39
CA LEU A 53 -9.70 -24.42 1.33
C LEU A 53 -8.87 -25.69 1.61
N ARG A 54 -9.44 -26.70 2.26
CA ARG A 54 -8.75 -27.97 2.58
C ARG A 54 -8.50 -28.88 1.37
N SER A 55 -9.23 -28.69 0.27
CA SER A 55 -9.19 -29.61 -0.88
C SER A 55 -8.10 -29.25 -1.92
N SER A 56 -7.86 -27.95 -2.15
CA SER A 56 -6.81 -27.44 -3.04
C SER A 56 -5.41 -27.55 -2.41
N ARG A 57 -5.28 -27.18 -1.12
CA ARG A 57 -4.01 -27.21 -0.37
C ARG A 57 -3.37 -28.60 -0.27
N ARG A 58 -4.17 -29.68 -0.20
CA ARG A 58 -3.64 -31.05 -0.19
C ARG A 58 -2.94 -31.45 -1.49
N ARG A 59 -3.33 -30.87 -2.64
CA ARG A 59 -2.73 -31.22 -3.94
C ARG A 59 -1.43 -30.49 -4.17
N HIS A 60 -1.34 -29.22 -3.78
CA HIS A 60 -0.16 -28.39 -4.02
C HIS A 60 0.97 -28.62 -2.98
N ILE A 61 0.64 -28.83 -1.70
CA ILE A 61 1.62 -29.17 -0.66
C ILE A 61 2.20 -30.58 -0.90
N ALA A 62 1.38 -31.53 -1.36
CA ALA A 62 1.87 -32.86 -1.73
C ALA A 62 2.80 -32.82 -2.95
N ALA A 63 2.54 -31.95 -3.93
CA ALA A 63 3.40 -31.78 -5.10
C ALA A 63 4.74 -31.11 -4.75
N ALA A 64 4.73 -30.07 -3.90
CA ALA A 64 5.94 -29.42 -3.42
C ALA A 64 6.80 -30.36 -2.57
N ALA A 65 6.18 -31.12 -1.65
CA ALA A 65 6.89 -32.13 -0.86
C ALA A 65 7.50 -33.25 -1.73
N LEU A 66 6.85 -33.61 -2.86
CA LEU A 66 7.38 -34.57 -3.83
C LEU A 66 8.59 -34.01 -4.59
N ILE A 67 8.56 -32.73 -4.97
CA ILE A 67 9.65 -32.05 -5.68
C ILE A 67 10.86 -31.87 -4.75
N THR A 68 10.65 -31.59 -3.47
CA THR A 68 11.72 -31.51 -2.46
C THR A 68 12.31 -32.90 -2.16
N LEU A 69 11.51 -33.97 -2.19
CA LEU A 69 11.99 -35.36 -2.13
C LEU A 69 12.78 -35.76 -3.39
N LEU A 70 12.41 -35.23 -4.57
CA LEU A 70 13.12 -35.42 -5.84
C LEU A 70 14.45 -34.66 -5.90
N LEU A 71 14.54 -33.49 -5.27
CA LEU A 71 15.76 -32.67 -5.21
C LEU A 71 16.70 -33.07 -4.06
N GLY A 72 16.19 -33.65 -2.97
CA GLY A 72 16.98 -34.17 -1.85
C GLY A 72 17.62 -35.55 -2.06
N GLY A 73 17.23 -36.28 -3.11
CA GLY A 73 17.76 -37.60 -3.46
C GLY A 73 19.13 -37.58 -4.15
N ALA A 74 20.13 -36.91 -3.58
CA ALA A 74 21.45 -36.71 -4.19
C ALA A 74 22.52 -37.75 -3.80
N ALA A 75 22.17 -38.88 -3.17
CA ALA A 75 23.19 -39.77 -2.58
C ALA A 75 23.24 -41.24 -3.06
N VAL A 76 22.35 -41.73 -3.93
CA VAL A 76 22.40 -43.15 -4.37
C VAL A 76 22.15 -43.30 -5.88
N PRO A 77 23.18 -43.57 -6.71
CA PRO A 77 23.06 -43.69 -8.17
C PRO A 77 22.12 -44.81 -8.65
N SER A 78 22.00 -45.91 -7.90
CA SER A 78 21.18 -47.07 -8.29
C SER A 78 19.67 -46.83 -8.17
N ALA A 79 19.24 -45.83 -7.38
CA ALA A 79 17.83 -45.44 -7.27
C ALA A 79 17.33 -44.68 -8.52
N ARG A 80 18.23 -44.01 -9.26
CA ARG A 80 17.89 -43.29 -10.52
C ARG A 80 17.50 -44.25 -11.66
N ALA A 81 18.18 -45.40 -11.78
CA ALA A 81 17.92 -46.35 -12.87
C ALA A 81 16.57 -47.10 -12.70
N SER A 82 16.12 -47.30 -11.46
CA SER A 82 14.83 -47.93 -11.17
C SER A 82 13.65 -46.96 -11.30
N LEU A 83 13.86 -45.66 -11.07
CA LEU A 83 12.83 -44.61 -11.22
C LEU A 83 12.59 -44.20 -12.68
N VAL A 84 13.62 -44.23 -13.54
CA VAL A 84 13.44 -44.04 -15.00
C VAL A 84 12.62 -45.18 -15.62
N ARG A 85 12.71 -46.40 -15.08
CA ARG A 85 11.84 -47.52 -15.49
C ARG A 85 10.40 -47.40 -15.01
N LEU A 86 10.13 -46.64 -13.94
CA LEU A 86 8.78 -46.42 -13.43
C LEU A 86 8.08 -45.22 -14.09
N MET A 87 8.85 -44.23 -14.60
CA MET A 87 8.30 -43.10 -15.38
C MET A 87 7.95 -43.44 -16.83
N GLY A 88 8.28 -44.63 -17.33
CA GLY A 88 7.91 -45.09 -18.68
C GLY A 88 6.43 -45.48 -18.87
N VAL A 89 5.54 -45.21 -17.91
CA VAL A 89 4.12 -45.63 -17.97
C VAL A 89 3.14 -44.46 -17.94
N LEU A 90 3.61 -43.21 -17.89
CA LEU A 90 2.76 -42.02 -18.03
C LEU A 90 3.38 -41.01 -19.00
N GLY A 91 3.41 -41.37 -20.27
CA GLY A 91 3.56 -40.44 -21.39
C GLY A 91 2.93 -41.07 -22.63
N PRO A 92 2.11 -40.34 -23.41
CA PRO A 92 1.72 -40.83 -24.72
C PRO A 92 2.96 -40.82 -25.62
N GLU A 93 3.12 -41.90 -26.38
CA GLU A 93 4.13 -42.02 -27.44
C GLU A 93 3.95 -40.90 -28.47
N GLU A 94 4.99 -40.10 -28.70
CA GLU A 94 5.22 -39.45 -29.99
C GLU A 94 6.45 -40.08 -30.64
N GLN A 95 6.23 -40.69 -31.80
CA GLN A 95 7.28 -41.22 -32.66
C GLN A 95 8.05 -40.05 -33.30
N PRO A 96 9.37 -40.16 -33.53
CA PRO A 96 10.14 -39.10 -34.15
C PRO A 96 9.87 -39.06 -35.66
N VAL A 97 9.22 -37.99 -36.13
CA VAL A 97 9.13 -37.68 -37.56
C VAL A 97 10.39 -36.92 -37.98
N VAL A 98 11.07 -37.47 -38.99
CA VAL A 98 12.21 -36.86 -39.69
C VAL A 98 11.75 -35.59 -40.40
N VAL A 99 12.44 -34.48 -40.17
CA VAL A 99 12.17 -33.19 -40.82
C VAL A 99 12.86 -33.17 -42.20
N GLU A 100 12.07 -33.21 -43.28
CA GLU A 100 12.49 -32.66 -44.58
C GLU A 100 12.10 -31.18 -44.67
N PRO A 101 12.90 -30.34 -45.36
CA PRO A 101 12.67 -28.90 -45.38
C PRO A 101 11.59 -28.56 -46.42
N VAL A 102 10.54 -27.84 -46.01
CA VAL A 102 9.52 -27.33 -46.92
C VAL A 102 9.74 -25.85 -47.19
N GLU A 103 9.73 -25.57 -48.48
CA GLU A 103 9.88 -24.33 -49.21
C GLU A 103 8.85 -23.26 -48.84
N GLU A 104 9.28 -22.01 -49.00
CA GLU A 104 8.56 -20.78 -48.68
C GLU A 104 7.41 -20.52 -49.68
N GLU A 105 6.15 -20.60 -49.24
CA GLU A 105 4.99 -20.18 -50.04
C GLU A 105 4.30 -18.92 -49.50
N VAL A 106 4.44 -17.89 -50.35
CA VAL A 106 3.72 -16.62 -50.54
C VAL A 106 2.36 -16.48 -49.83
N ARG A 107 2.23 -15.39 -49.06
CA ARG A 107 0.95 -14.87 -48.52
C ARG A 107 0.15 -14.17 -49.63
N GLU A 108 -1.08 -14.63 -49.85
CA GLU A 108 -2.14 -13.87 -50.55
C GLU A 108 -3.14 -13.23 -49.55
N PRO A 109 -3.83 -12.15 -49.95
CA PRO A 109 -4.45 -11.21 -49.02
C PRO A 109 -5.82 -11.67 -48.50
N ILE A 110 -6.14 -11.20 -47.30
CA ILE A 110 -7.38 -11.41 -46.56
C ILE A 110 -8.58 -11.03 -47.45
N ARG A 111 -9.44 -12.03 -47.71
CA ARG A 111 -10.77 -11.82 -48.29
C ARG A 111 -11.78 -11.63 -47.16
N SER A 112 -12.52 -10.54 -47.26
CA SER A 112 -13.64 -10.13 -46.40
C SER A 112 -14.66 -11.25 -46.19
N VAL A 113 -15.01 -11.51 -44.93
CA VAL A 113 -16.10 -12.41 -44.55
C VAL A 113 -17.40 -11.59 -44.50
N GLU A 114 -18.29 -11.86 -45.43
CA GLU A 114 -19.70 -11.48 -45.35
C GLU A 114 -20.40 -12.32 -44.26
N LEU A 115 -21.13 -11.65 -43.37
CA LEU A 115 -22.00 -12.28 -42.38
C LEU A 115 -23.22 -12.88 -43.07
N SER A 116 -23.44 -14.18 -42.90
CA SER A 116 -24.68 -14.88 -43.24
C SER A 116 -25.33 -15.47 -41.97
N PRO A 117 -26.66 -15.69 -42.00
CA PRO A 117 -27.52 -15.51 -40.84
C PRO A 117 -27.67 -16.74 -39.93
N VAL A 118 -27.93 -16.47 -38.65
CA VAL A 118 -28.18 -17.46 -37.60
C VAL A 118 -29.51 -18.18 -37.83
N GLN A 119 -29.48 -19.51 -37.77
CA GLN A 119 -30.62 -20.43 -37.87
C GLN A 119 -31.26 -20.68 -36.49
N PRO A 120 -32.59 -20.80 -36.37
CA PRO A 120 -33.27 -21.06 -35.09
C PRO A 120 -33.15 -22.53 -34.63
N PRO A 121 -33.16 -22.81 -33.31
CA PRO A 121 -32.98 -24.16 -32.77
C PRO A 121 -34.25 -25.02 -32.84
N ALA A 122 -34.05 -26.33 -33.02
CA ALA A 122 -35.06 -27.38 -33.15
C ALA A 122 -35.54 -27.93 -31.79
N ALA A 123 -36.74 -28.52 -31.81
CA ALA A 123 -37.53 -28.99 -30.67
C ALA A 123 -36.98 -30.21 -29.91
N PRO A 124 -37.25 -30.37 -28.59
CA PRO A 124 -36.93 -31.57 -27.81
C PRO A 124 -37.98 -32.70 -27.90
N LEU A 125 -37.49 -33.93 -27.68
CA LEU A 125 -38.20 -35.22 -27.66
C LEU A 125 -39.02 -35.46 -26.37
N GLU A 126 -40.13 -36.19 -26.49
CA GLU A 126 -41.02 -36.64 -25.40
C GLU A 126 -40.40 -37.71 -24.47
N PRO A 127 -40.72 -37.71 -23.17
CA PRO A 127 -40.64 -38.89 -22.30
C PRO A 127 -42.02 -39.46 -21.92
N ALA A 128 -42.07 -40.78 -21.75
CA ALA A 128 -43.22 -41.59 -21.40
C ALA A 128 -43.67 -41.48 -19.92
N GLU A 129 -44.94 -41.79 -19.74
CA GLU A 129 -45.81 -41.76 -18.56
C GLU A 129 -45.41 -42.74 -17.45
N VAL A 130 -45.35 -42.29 -16.18
CA VAL A 130 -45.55 -43.14 -14.99
C VAL A 130 -46.42 -42.38 -13.97
N GLU A 131 -47.44 -43.10 -13.54
CA GLU A 131 -48.62 -42.78 -12.74
C GLU A 131 -48.32 -42.40 -11.27
N THR A 132 -48.87 -41.28 -10.79
CA THR A 132 -49.11 -41.01 -9.36
C THR A 132 -50.45 -40.30 -9.14
N ALA A 133 -51.29 -40.88 -8.28
CA ALA A 133 -52.55 -40.36 -7.79
C ALA A 133 -52.32 -39.53 -6.47
N PRO A 134 -53.31 -38.79 -5.94
CA PRO A 134 -53.20 -37.35 -5.70
C PRO A 134 -52.89 -36.94 -4.24
N VAL A 135 -52.25 -35.78 -4.08
CA VAL A 135 -52.32 -34.98 -2.86
C VAL A 135 -52.75 -33.57 -3.26
N GLU A 136 -53.89 -33.15 -2.70
CA GLU A 136 -54.55 -31.88 -2.91
C GLU A 136 -53.92 -30.82 -1.98
N GLU A 137 -53.28 -29.81 -2.57
CA GLU A 137 -52.91 -28.54 -1.93
C GLU A 137 -53.32 -27.37 -2.86
N PRO A 138 -53.74 -26.23 -2.28
CA PRO A 138 -54.58 -25.25 -2.95
C PRO A 138 -53.80 -24.46 -4.01
N GLN A 139 -54.27 -24.48 -5.27
CA GLN A 139 -53.69 -23.65 -6.31
C GLN A 139 -54.11 -22.18 -6.16
N PRO A 140 -53.18 -21.21 -6.09
CA PRO A 140 -53.48 -19.84 -6.49
C PRO A 140 -53.64 -19.84 -8.01
N SER A 141 -54.85 -19.56 -8.48
CA SER A 141 -55.18 -19.43 -9.89
C SER A 141 -54.33 -18.34 -10.56
N LEU A 142 -53.39 -18.74 -11.42
CA LEU A 142 -52.65 -17.87 -12.34
C LEU A 142 -53.18 -18.08 -13.77
N LEU A 143 -54.25 -17.36 -14.12
CA LEU A 143 -54.45 -16.94 -15.51
C LEU A 143 -53.76 -15.58 -15.67
N PRO A 144 -52.94 -15.35 -16.72
CA PRO A 144 -52.49 -14.01 -17.05
C PRO A 144 -53.70 -13.16 -17.46
N ASP A 145 -53.93 -12.11 -16.69
CA ASP A 145 -55.05 -11.18 -16.87
C ASP A 145 -54.76 -10.25 -18.05
N ALA A 146 -55.19 -10.66 -19.24
CA ALA A 146 -54.94 -9.96 -20.51
C ALA A 146 -55.70 -8.62 -20.65
N SER A 147 -56.24 -8.06 -19.56
CA SER A 147 -56.90 -6.74 -19.52
C SER A 147 -56.31 -5.80 -18.46
N ARG A 148 -55.06 -6.01 -18.04
CA ARG A 148 -54.34 -5.10 -17.14
C ARG A 148 -53.50 -4.07 -17.89
N ILE A 149 -53.78 -2.79 -17.66
CA ILE A 149 -52.94 -1.67 -18.10
C ILE A 149 -52.07 -1.27 -16.90
N PRO A 150 -50.72 -1.26 -17.03
CA PRO A 150 -49.83 -0.86 -15.94
C PRO A 150 -49.95 0.64 -15.64
N PRO A 151 -49.60 1.08 -14.42
CA PRO A 151 -49.64 2.49 -14.08
C PRO A 151 -48.65 3.29 -14.94
N GLN A 152 -49.03 4.52 -15.30
CA GLN A 152 -48.20 5.44 -16.09
C GLN A 152 -47.85 6.66 -15.26
N MET A 153 -46.60 7.11 -15.26
CA MET A 153 -46.22 8.31 -14.51
C MET A 153 -46.94 9.55 -15.05
N LEU A 154 -47.57 10.29 -14.15
CA LEU A 154 -48.42 11.45 -14.48
C LEU A 154 -47.58 12.72 -14.71
N ASP A 155 -46.56 12.92 -13.86
CA ASP A 155 -45.71 14.10 -13.86
C ASP A 155 -44.24 13.68 -13.86
N ARG A 156 -43.68 13.55 -15.08
CA ARG A 156 -42.28 13.15 -15.24
C ARG A 156 -41.34 14.30 -14.93
N GLU A 157 -41.65 15.51 -15.41
CA GLU A 157 -40.80 16.69 -15.24
C GLU A 157 -40.68 17.10 -13.77
N GLY A 158 -41.80 17.12 -13.04
CA GLY A 158 -41.77 17.37 -11.59
C GLY A 158 -41.07 16.26 -10.81
N ALA A 159 -41.11 15.01 -11.28
CA ALA A 159 -40.34 13.92 -10.69
C ALA A 159 -38.83 14.10 -10.90
N GLU A 160 -38.41 14.54 -12.09
CA GLU A 160 -37.02 14.86 -12.41
C GLU A 160 -36.51 16.06 -11.59
N GLU A 161 -37.29 17.13 -11.46
CA GLU A 161 -36.96 18.31 -10.64
C GLU A 161 -36.81 17.93 -9.16
N MET A 162 -37.74 17.13 -8.60
CA MET A 162 -37.63 16.65 -7.22
C MET A 162 -36.39 15.79 -6.97
N LEU A 163 -36.01 14.95 -7.95
CA LEU A 163 -34.79 14.15 -7.86
C LEU A 163 -33.54 15.03 -7.95
N GLN A 164 -33.59 16.09 -8.76
CA GLN A 164 -32.50 17.03 -8.91
C GLN A 164 -32.30 17.93 -7.68
N ASP A 165 -33.40 18.31 -7.02
CA ASP A 165 -33.41 19.09 -5.79
C ASP A 165 -32.90 18.29 -4.57
N GLU A 166 -33.21 16.99 -4.52
CA GLU A 166 -32.75 16.10 -3.46
C GLU A 166 -31.44 15.36 -3.84
N TYR A 167 -30.83 15.72 -4.97
CA TYR A 167 -29.55 15.16 -5.41
C TYR A 167 -28.45 15.55 -4.42
N PRO A 168 -27.69 14.59 -3.85
CA PRO A 168 -26.62 14.92 -2.93
C PRO A 168 -25.57 15.83 -3.58
N ASP A 169 -25.31 17.00 -2.99
CA ASP A 169 -24.41 18.02 -3.56
C ASP A 169 -23.03 17.45 -3.90
N ALA A 170 -22.46 16.62 -3.04
CA ALA A 170 -21.17 15.99 -3.30
C ALA A 170 -21.14 15.09 -4.54
N LEU A 171 -22.20 14.30 -4.75
CA LEU A 171 -22.32 13.47 -5.94
C LEU A 171 -22.57 14.30 -7.20
N GLN A 172 -23.30 15.40 -7.06
CA GLN A 172 -23.50 16.39 -8.12
C GLN A 172 -22.17 17.04 -8.53
N LEU A 173 -21.38 17.49 -7.55
CA LEU A 173 -20.05 18.07 -7.73
C LEU A 173 -19.07 17.07 -8.35
N GLY A 174 -19.11 15.81 -7.91
CA GLY A 174 -18.30 14.70 -8.41
C GLY A 174 -18.71 14.16 -9.78
N GLN A 175 -19.82 14.65 -10.36
CA GLN A 175 -20.39 14.15 -11.62
C GLN A 175 -20.75 12.66 -11.58
N ILE A 176 -21.22 12.21 -10.42
CA ILE A 176 -21.55 10.81 -10.14
C ILE A 176 -23.05 10.64 -10.27
N GLY A 177 -23.49 9.89 -11.27
CA GLY A 177 -24.88 9.49 -11.49
C GLY A 177 -25.06 7.97 -11.48
N GLY A 178 -26.29 7.52 -11.69
CA GLY A 178 -26.61 6.10 -11.67
C GLY A 178 -28.10 5.82 -11.81
N VAL A 179 -28.45 4.53 -11.87
CA VAL A 179 -29.84 4.08 -11.93
C VAL A 179 -30.16 3.26 -10.70
N VAL A 180 -31.16 3.67 -9.93
CA VAL A 180 -31.71 2.89 -8.82
C VAL A 180 -32.98 2.20 -9.31
N ARG A 181 -33.08 0.87 -9.21
CA ARG A 181 -34.37 0.19 -9.48
C ARG A 181 -35.15 -0.01 -8.20
N LEU A 182 -36.34 0.60 -8.17
CA LEU A 182 -37.26 0.48 -7.04
C LEU A 182 -38.37 -0.52 -7.33
N ARG A 183 -38.78 -1.26 -6.30
CA ARG A 183 -40.07 -1.92 -6.21
C ARG A 183 -41.04 -0.94 -5.57
N MET A 184 -42.12 -0.58 -6.24
CA MET A 184 -43.10 0.36 -5.71
C MET A 184 -44.51 -0.20 -5.82
N ARG A 185 -45.33 0.02 -4.79
CA ARG A 185 -46.77 -0.28 -4.83
C ARG A 185 -47.53 0.98 -5.15
N VAL A 186 -48.14 1.04 -6.33
CA VAL A 186 -49.03 2.13 -6.74
C VAL A 186 -50.46 1.77 -6.35
N ASP A 187 -51.16 2.62 -5.61
CA ASP A 187 -52.54 2.41 -5.15
C ASP A 187 -53.60 2.76 -6.21
N GLU A 188 -54.89 2.57 -5.89
CA GLU A 188 -55.99 2.87 -6.82
C GLU A 188 -56.16 4.38 -7.10
N GLN A 189 -55.50 5.24 -6.32
CA GLN A 189 -55.47 6.69 -6.52
C GLN A 189 -54.20 7.15 -7.25
N GLY A 190 -53.31 6.23 -7.64
CA GLY A 190 -52.08 6.54 -8.35
C GLY A 190 -50.95 7.09 -7.47
N ARG A 191 -51.01 6.86 -6.16
CA ARG A 191 -49.95 7.23 -5.21
C ARG A 191 -49.10 6.01 -4.87
N VAL A 192 -47.84 6.25 -4.53
CA VAL A 192 -46.94 5.18 -4.05
C VAL A 192 -47.16 4.99 -2.55
N SER A 193 -47.64 3.82 -2.14
CA SER A 193 -47.90 3.49 -0.73
C SER A 193 -46.70 2.83 -0.05
N GLU A 194 -45.88 2.11 -0.82
CA GLU A 194 -44.71 1.35 -0.35
C GLU A 194 -43.61 1.38 -1.42
N SER A 195 -42.34 1.48 -1.02
CA SER A 195 -41.19 1.47 -1.92
C SER A 195 -39.95 0.83 -1.27
N SER A 196 -39.21 0.01 -2.02
CA SER A 196 -37.93 -0.59 -1.61
C SER A 196 -36.96 -0.69 -2.79
N VAL A 197 -35.65 -0.70 -2.51
CA VAL A 197 -34.62 -0.91 -3.56
C VAL A 197 -34.57 -2.40 -3.93
N ILE A 198 -34.48 -2.69 -5.23
CA ILE A 198 -34.23 -4.04 -5.77
C ILE A 198 -32.83 -4.12 -6.37
N GLU A 199 -32.38 -3.05 -7.02
CA GLU A 199 -31.04 -2.92 -7.60
C GLU A 199 -30.49 -1.54 -7.23
N SER A 200 -29.34 -1.53 -6.56
CA SER A 200 -28.64 -0.32 -6.14
C SER A 200 -28.00 0.37 -7.33
N SER A 201 -27.88 1.70 -7.26
CA SER A 201 -27.06 2.48 -8.21
C SER A 201 -25.55 2.26 -8.03
N GLY A 202 -25.13 1.58 -6.96
CA GLY A 202 -23.75 1.54 -6.49
C GLY A 202 -23.44 2.64 -5.45
N PHE A 203 -24.37 3.57 -5.21
CA PHE A 203 -24.21 4.66 -4.24
C PHE A 203 -25.40 4.70 -3.27
N GLU A 204 -25.16 4.40 -2.00
CA GLU A 204 -26.23 4.31 -0.99
C GLU A 204 -26.98 5.64 -0.81
N SER A 205 -26.29 6.77 -0.97
CA SER A 205 -26.89 8.10 -0.90
C SER A 205 -27.92 8.34 -2.01
N LEU A 206 -27.66 7.91 -3.25
CA LEU A 206 -28.66 7.93 -4.34
C LEU A 206 -29.82 6.98 -4.06
N ASP A 207 -29.54 5.80 -3.53
CA ASP A 207 -30.56 4.82 -3.17
C ASP A 207 -31.51 5.36 -2.08
N ARG A 208 -30.97 5.99 -1.04
CA ARG A 208 -31.74 6.65 0.03
C ARG A 208 -32.61 7.77 -0.53
N VAL A 209 -32.09 8.58 -1.46
CA VAL A 209 -32.86 9.64 -2.13
C VAL A 209 -33.99 9.06 -2.95
N ALA A 210 -33.72 8.00 -3.74
CA ALA A 210 -34.73 7.33 -4.55
C ALA A 210 -35.91 6.83 -3.71
N VAL A 211 -35.64 6.15 -2.58
CA VAL A 211 -36.68 5.67 -1.65
C VAL A 211 -37.41 6.83 -0.97
N ARG A 212 -36.71 7.91 -0.60
CA ARG A 212 -37.31 9.09 0.05
C ARG A 212 -38.26 9.85 -0.88
N VAL A 213 -37.91 9.98 -2.16
CA VAL A 213 -38.68 10.74 -3.15
C VAL A 213 -39.82 9.90 -3.74
N ALA A 214 -39.70 8.57 -3.77
CA ALA A 214 -40.71 7.67 -4.36
C ALA A 214 -42.18 7.92 -3.91
N PRO A 215 -42.50 8.17 -2.62
CA PRO A 215 -43.86 8.51 -2.17
C PRO A 215 -44.45 9.80 -2.79
N ARG A 216 -43.59 10.68 -3.31
CA ARG A 216 -43.97 11.94 -3.96
C ARG A 216 -44.34 11.76 -5.43
N PHE A 217 -43.95 10.64 -6.06
CA PHE A 217 -44.35 10.34 -7.45
C PHE A 217 -45.87 10.18 -7.59
N ARG A 218 -46.36 10.52 -8.78
CA ARG A 218 -47.78 10.43 -9.15
C ARG A 218 -47.93 9.61 -10.40
N PHE A 219 -48.89 8.70 -10.39
CA PHE A 219 -49.19 7.80 -11.49
C PHE A 219 -50.67 7.89 -11.86
N VAL A 220 -50.96 7.59 -13.12
CA VAL A 220 -52.26 7.03 -13.51
C VAL A 220 -52.27 5.60 -12.95
N PRO A 221 -53.26 5.20 -12.13
CA PRO A 221 -53.29 3.88 -11.50
C PRO A 221 -53.40 2.77 -12.54
N ALA A 222 -52.99 1.56 -12.16
CA ALA A 222 -53.20 0.39 -13.01
C ALA A 222 -54.70 0.16 -13.20
N LEU A 223 -55.10 -0.24 -14.40
CA LEU A 223 -56.49 -0.58 -14.69
C LEU A 223 -56.60 -2.08 -14.91
N GLN A 224 -57.55 -2.73 -14.24
CA GLN A 224 -57.94 -4.11 -14.49
C GLN A 224 -59.42 -4.12 -14.87
N SER A 225 -59.72 -4.52 -16.11
CA SER A 225 -61.10 -4.51 -16.63
C SER A 225 -61.79 -3.14 -16.51
N GLY A 226 -61.02 -2.04 -16.67
CA GLY A 226 -61.50 -0.66 -16.58
C GLY A 226 -61.65 -0.10 -15.16
N GLN A 227 -61.30 -0.87 -14.11
CA GLN A 227 -61.31 -0.42 -12.71
C GLN A 227 -59.87 -0.17 -12.22
N PRO A 228 -59.61 0.93 -11.49
CA PRO A 228 -58.33 1.16 -10.83
C PRO A 228 -58.02 0.08 -9.80
N VAL A 229 -56.81 -0.49 -9.86
CA VAL A 229 -56.32 -1.50 -8.92
C VAL A 229 -54.90 -1.17 -8.46
N ALA A 230 -54.59 -1.50 -7.21
CA ALA A 230 -53.24 -1.37 -6.70
C ALA A 230 -52.30 -2.40 -7.35
N LEU A 231 -51.12 -1.97 -7.80
CA LEU A 231 -50.16 -2.83 -8.49
C LEU A 231 -48.72 -2.56 -8.06
N TRP A 232 -47.95 -3.65 -7.88
CA TRP A 232 -46.51 -3.58 -7.71
C TRP A 232 -45.82 -3.41 -9.07
N ILE A 233 -44.96 -2.40 -9.19
CA ILE A 233 -44.14 -2.14 -10.36
C ILE A 233 -42.66 -2.08 -10.02
N GLU A 234 -41.83 -2.37 -11.01
CA GLU A 234 -40.42 -2.05 -11.00
C GLU A 234 -40.21 -0.74 -11.75
N PHE A 235 -39.54 0.22 -11.12
CA PHE A 235 -39.37 1.55 -11.67
C PHE A 235 -37.91 2.00 -11.58
N PRO A 236 -37.25 2.30 -12.71
CA PRO A 236 -35.90 2.83 -12.72
C PRO A 236 -35.91 4.33 -12.43
N VAL A 237 -35.14 4.75 -11.42
CA VAL A 237 -34.88 6.15 -11.09
C VAL A 237 -33.48 6.50 -11.62
N LEU A 238 -33.41 7.40 -12.59
CA LEU A 238 -32.15 7.86 -13.18
C LEU A 238 -31.69 9.13 -12.47
N PHE A 239 -30.49 9.09 -11.91
CA PHE A 239 -29.76 10.27 -11.43
C PHE A 239 -28.75 10.69 -12.48
N GLN A 240 -28.92 11.90 -13.00
CA GLN A 240 -28.00 12.51 -13.94
C GLN A 240 -27.45 13.82 -13.34
N PRO A 241 -26.13 13.91 -13.10
CA PRO A 241 -25.53 15.12 -12.52
C PRO A 241 -25.52 16.25 -13.55
N ASP A 242 -25.65 17.49 -13.06
CA ASP A 242 -25.55 18.71 -13.88
C ASP A 242 -24.07 18.99 -14.17
N PRO A 243 -23.63 18.94 -15.44
CA PRO A 243 -22.24 19.22 -15.81
C PRO A 243 -21.80 20.65 -15.48
N ALA A 244 -22.72 21.61 -15.33
CA ALA A 244 -22.39 22.96 -14.91
C ALA A 244 -22.04 23.08 -13.42
N ARG A 245 -22.40 22.07 -12.61
CA ARG A 245 -22.08 21.97 -11.19
C ARG A 245 -20.83 21.14 -10.90
N ALA A 246 -20.09 20.69 -11.90
CA ALA A 246 -18.84 19.96 -11.67
C ALA A 246 -17.87 20.79 -10.83
N ALA A 247 -17.38 20.23 -9.72
CA ALA A 247 -16.31 20.88 -8.95
C ALA A 247 -15.01 20.92 -9.78
N PRO A 248 -14.18 21.98 -9.65
CA PRO A 248 -12.79 21.88 -10.06
C PRO A 248 -12.13 20.71 -9.32
N ARG A 249 -11.55 19.75 -10.05
CA ARG A 249 -11.13 18.40 -9.62
C ARG A 249 -9.97 18.33 -8.59
N SER A 250 -9.75 19.37 -7.79
CA SER A 250 -8.88 19.32 -6.62
C SER A 250 -9.78 19.25 -5.38
N LEU A 251 -9.97 18.05 -4.85
CA LEU A 251 -10.83 17.72 -3.71
C LEU A 251 -10.26 18.20 -2.36
N ALA A 252 -9.35 19.16 -2.34
CA ALA A 252 -8.85 19.73 -1.10
C ALA A 252 -8.64 21.24 -1.28
N PRO A 253 -8.91 22.06 -0.25
CA PRO A 253 -8.51 23.46 -0.29
C PRO A 253 -7.02 23.53 -0.63
N VAL A 254 -6.63 24.44 -1.51
CA VAL A 254 -5.20 24.69 -1.80
C VAL A 254 -4.57 25.22 -0.52
N VAL A 255 -3.92 24.33 0.23
CA VAL A 255 -3.17 24.67 1.43
C VAL A 255 -1.77 25.07 0.99
N ASP A 256 -1.22 26.13 1.60
CA ASP A 256 0.20 26.40 1.49
C ASP A 256 0.96 25.27 2.22
N PRO A 257 1.69 24.38 1.51
CA PRO A 257 2.35 23.25 2.14
C PRO A 257 3.51 23.69 3.06
N MET A 258 3.88 24.97 3.04
CA MET A 258 4.84 25.55 3.97
C MET A 258 4.20 25.95 5.31
N SER A 259 2.88 26.07 5.34
CA SER A 259 2.07 26.48 6.48
C SER A 259 1.35 25.29 7.12
N LEU A 260 2.12 24.26 7.46
CA LEU A 260 1.59 23.02 8.03
C LEU A 260 1.01 23.22 9.45
N PRO A 261 -0.11 22.54 9.79
CA PRO A 261 -0.83 22.75 11.05
C PRO A 261 0.00 22.40 12.29
N THR A 262 -0.14 23.18 13.36
CA THR A 262 0.41 22.88 14.70
C THR A 262 -0.48 21.90 15.46
N ILE A 263 0.10 21.17 16.43
CA ILE A 263 -0.68 20.58 17.53
C ILE A 263 -0.81 21.67 18.60
N ASP A 264 -2.02 21.93 19.10
CA ASP A 264 -2.21 22.91 20.18
C ASP A 264 -1.49 22.45 21.45
N GLN A 265 -0.76 23.36 22.10
CA GLN A 265 -0.06 23.10 23.36
C GLN A 265 -0.99 22.68 24.51
N SER A 266 -2.28 23.00 24.40
CA SER A 266 -3.29 22.60 25.38
C SER A 266 -3.60 21.10 25.38
N GLU A 267 -3.25 20.34 24.33
CA GLU A 267 -3.46 18.89 24.21
C GLU A 267 -2.32 18.04 24.81
N TRP A 268 -1.30 18.69 25.36
CA TRP A 268 -0.02 18.05 25.73
C TRP A 268 -0.04 17.29 27.06
N TRP A 269 -1.13 17.37 27.83
CA TRP A 269 -1.21 16.88 29.21
C TRP A 269 -1.22 15.35 29.36
N HIS A 270 -1.24 14.59 28.25
CA HIS A 270 -1.16 13.13 28.24
C HIS A 270 0.22 12.56 27.88
N LEU A 271 1.21 13.38 27.54
CA LEU A 271 2.43 12.90 26.91
C LEU A 271 3.52 12.54 27.94
N SER A 272 3.98 11.28 27.89
CA SER A 272 5.20 10.83 28.54
C SER A 272 6.41 11.45 27.84
N THR A 273 6.87 12.60 28.36
CA THR A 273 8.11 13.33 28.01
C THR A 273 8.41 13.47 26.51
N PRO A 274 8.22 14.67 25.93
CA PRO A 274 8.68 14.97 24.57
C PRO A 274 10.16 14.60 24.40
N LEU A 275 10.50 13.99 23.26
CA LEU A 275 11.88 14.06 22.80
C LEU A 275 12.17 15.56 22.65
N ASP A 276 13.14 16.07 23.38
CA ASP A 276 13.55 17.48 23.36
C ASP A 276 14.13 17.80 21.96
N LEU A 277 13.23 18.01 21.00
CA LEU A 277 13.50 18.52 19.66
C LEU A 277 13.08 19.99 19.56
N GLU A 278 12.54 20.58 20.62
CA GLU A 278 12.36 22.03 20.77
C GLU A 278 13.71 22.75 20.94
N THR A 279 14.73 22.07 21.48
CA THR A 279 16.08 22.64 21.68
C THR A 279 16.94 22.70 20.43
N VAL A 280 16.55 22.05 19.33
CA VAL A 280 17.13 22.42 18.02
C VAL A 280 16.45 23.72 17.65
N ALA A 281 17.04 24.83 18.09
CA ALA A 281 16.54 26.18 17.90
C ALA A 281 15.91 26.32 16.51
N GLU A 282 14.81 27.06 16.41
CA GLU A 282 14.43 27.67 15.15
C GLU A 282 15.61 28.54 14.69
N ILE A 283 16.60 27.92 14.03
CA ILE A 283 17.71 28.64 13.46
C ILE A 283 17.04 29.47 12.36
N GLN A 284 16.87 30.76 12.64
CA GLN A 284 16.49 31.74 11.64
C GLN A 284 17.52 31.64 10.52
N TRP A 285 17.12 31.02 9.43
CA TRP A 285 18.00 30.81 8.30
C TRP A 285 17.61 31.71 7.14
N GLY A 286 18.52 32.63 6.84
CA GLY A 286 18.65 33.27 5.55
C GLY A 286 20.09 33.06 5.07
N GLY A 287 20.24 32.39 3.93
CA GLY A 287 21.36 32.63 3.01
C GLY A 287 22.64 31.81 3.15
N THR A 288 22.63 30.61 2.57
CA THR A 288 23.60 30.03 1.63
C THR A 288 22.75 29.20 0.69
N ALA A 289 22.93 29.39 -0.61
CA ALA A 289 22.34 28.45 -1.55
C ALA A 289 23.04 27.11 -1.34
N VAL A 290 22.33 25.98 -1.49
CA VAL A 290 22.95 24.63 -1.49
C VAL A 290 24.20 24.58 -2.39
N GLU A 291 24.19 25.40 -3.43
CA GLU A 291 25.27 25.62 -4.38
C GLU A 291 26.56 26.15 -3.73
N ASP A 292 26.47 27.04 -2.74
CA ASP A 292 27.64 27.62 -2.06
C ASP A 292 28.33 26.58 -1.16
N GLU A 293 27.54 25.79 -0.41
CA GLU A 293 28.05 24.70 0.43
C GLU A 293 28.71 23.60 -0.43
N LEU A 294 28.05 23.23 -1.54
CA LEU A 294 28.59 22.25 -2.47
C LEU A 294 29.86 22.76 -3.17
N ALA A 295 29.91 24.05 -3.50
CA ALA A 295 31.10 24.68 -4.07
C ALA A 295 32.27 24.69 -3.06
N ALA A 296 32.00 24.96 -1.78
CA ALA A 296 33.01 24.88 -0.71
C ALA A 296 33.54 23.44 -0.54
N ALA A 297 32.65 22.44 -0.54
CA ALA A 297 33.02 21.03 -0.51
C ALA A 297 33.86 20.63 -1.73
N ALA A 298 33.48 21.10 -2.92
CA ALA A 298 34.20 20.86 -4.15
C ALA A 298 35.60 21.46 -4.14
N ALA A 299 35.74 22.72 -3.71
CA ALA A 299 37.03 23.40 -3.58
C ALA A 299 37.95 22.68 -2.60
N SER A 300 37.42 22.20 -1.47
CA SER A 300 38.17 21.41 -0.49
C SER A 300 38.64 20.07 -1.07
N LEU A 301 37.83 19.43 -1.92
CA LEU A 301 38.20 18.18 -2.59
C LEU A 301 39.26 18.40 -3.68
N GLU A 302 39.14 19.47 -4.47
CA GLU A 302 40.14 19.84 -5.49
C GLU A 302 41.50 20.13 -4.84
N GLN A 303 41.50 20.86 -3.73
CA GLN A 303 42.72 21.10 -2.94
C GLN A 303 43.37 19.79 -2.46
N ALA A 304 42.56 18.82 -2.02
CA ALA A 304 43.05 17.53 -1.56
C ALA A 304 43.71 16.73 -2.69
N LEU A 305 43.10 16.73 -3.88
CA LEU A 305 43.59 16.00 -5.04
C LEU A 305 44.86 16.61 -5.64
N ASP A 306 45.04 17.94 -5.53
CA ASP A 306 46.19 18.69 -6.04
C ASP A 306 46.47 18.42 -7.54
N ASP A 307 45.40 18.22 -8.31
CA ASP A 307 45.44 17.99 -9.75
C ASP A 307 44.33 18.81 -10.45
N PRO A 308 44.68 19.91 -11.14
CA PRO A 308 43.69 20.77 -11.79
C PRO A 308 43.00 20.09 -12.99
N THR A 309 43.48 18.92 -13.44
CA THR A 309 42.89 18.15 -14.54
C THR A 309 41.86 17.12 -14.07
N VAL A 310 41.57 17.04 -12.76
CA VAL A 310 40.61 16.09 -12.17
C VAL A 310 39.25 16.16 -12.83
N ILE A 311 38.74 17.37 -13.12
CA ILE A 311 37.43 17.54 -13.76
C ILE A 311 37.43 16.97 -15.18
N GLU A 312 38.50 17.21 -15.94
CA GLU A 312 38.65 16.69 -17.30
C GLU A 312 38.82 15.17 -17.31
N ARG A 313 39.47 14.61 -16.29
CA ARG A 313 39.80 13.19 -16.21
C ARG A 313 38.68 12.33 -15.65
N TYR A 314 37.99 12.81 -14.61
CA TYR A 314 37.03 12.04 -13.83
C TYR A 314 35.60 12.61 -13.85
N GLY A 315 35.38 13.75 -14.50
CA GLY A 315 34.07 14.39 -14.56
C GLY A 315 33.84 15.35 -13.38
N PRO A 316 32.59 15.84 -13.21
CA PRO A 316 32.30 16.92 -12.27
C PRO A 316 32.60 16.50 -10.83
N VAL A 317 33.06 17.44 -10.01
CA VAL A 317 33.42 17.19 -8.60
C VAL A 317 32.23 16.66 -7.80
N SER A 318 31.01 17.05 -8.13
CA SER A 318 29.78 16.50 -7.56
C SER A 318 29.66 14.98 -7.77
N ALA A 319 30.05 14.45 -8.93
CA ALA A 319 30.07 13.01 -9.18
C ALA A 319 31.07 12.29 -8.27
N ILE A 320 32.24 12.91 -8.03
CA ILE A 320 33.28 12.38 -7.12
C ILE A 320 32.79 12.39 -5.67
N LEU A 321 32.21 13.50 -5.21
CA LEU A 321 31.65 13.63 -3.85
C LEU A 321 30.52 12.63 -3.60
N GLU A 322 29.67 12.35 -4.59
CA GLU A 322 28.61 11.34 -4.50
C GLU A 322 29.11 9.89 -4.69
N GLY A 323 30.34 9.73 -5.20
CA GLY A 323 30.88 8.44 -5.60
C GLY A 323 30.07 7.77 -6.73
N VAL A 324 29.37 8.56 -7.55
CA VAL A 324 28.52 8.09 -8.66
C VAL A 324 29.19 8.44 -9.97
N ALA A 325 29.49 7.43 -10.78
CA ALA A 325 30.13 7.65 -12.07
C ALA A 325 29.20 8.39 -13.05
N PRO A 326 29.72 9.32 -13.86
CA PRO A 326 28.96 9.93 -14.95
C PRO A 326 28.40 8.88 -15.92
N ALA A 327 27.23 9.13 -16.52
CA ALA A 327 26.56 8.17 -17.39
C ALA A 327 27.37 7.72 -18.62
N SER A 328 28.37 8.50 -19.03
CA SER A 328 29.21 8.24 -20.20
C SER A 328 30.42 7.33 -19.93
N VAL A 329 30.66 6.90 -18.69
CA VAL A 329 31.86 6.12 -18.32
C VAL A 329 31.49 4.82 -17.61
N THR A 330 32.37 3.82 -17.73
CA THR A 330 32.21 2.54 -17.01
C THR A 330 32.29 2.77 -15.50
N PRO A 331 31.22 2.47 -14.72
CA PRO A 331 31.20 2.82 -13.29
C PRO A 331 32.29 2.15 -12.46
N THR A 332 32.65 0.91 -12.79
CA THR A 332 33.66 0.15 -12.06
C THR A 332 35.07 0.72 -12.30
N GLU A 333 35.44 0.95 -13.56
CA GLU A 333 36.76 1.51 -13.92
C GLU A 333 36.92 2.92 -13.35
N TRP A 334 35.87 3.73 -13.45
CA TRP A 334 35.85 5.07 -12.88
C TRP A 334 36.04 5.06 -11.36
N ARG A 335 35.29 4.22 -10.63
CA ARG A 335 35.42 4.11 -9.17
C ARG A 335 36.81 3.64 -8.73
N THR A 336 37.43 2.72 -9.47
CA THR A 336 38.80 2.30 -9.22
C THR A 336 39.76 3.48 -9.41
N ALA A 337 39.72 4.15 -10.56
CA ALA A 337 40.66 5.23 -10.86
C ALA A 337 40.52 6.45 -9.93
N VAL A 338 39.28 6.85 -9.59
CA VAL A 338 39.03 7.93 -8.63
C VAL A 338 39.41 7.50 -7.21
N GLY A 339 39.09 6.27 -6.83
CA GLY A 339 39.49 5.70 -5.54
C GLY A 339 41.00 5.72 -5.36
N ASP A 340 41.76 5.32 -6.38
CA ASP A 340 43.23 5.32 -6.36
C ASP A 340 43.80 6.76 -6.25
N ALA A 341 43.20 7.72 -6.96
CA ALA A 341 43.61 9.13 -6.87
C ALA A 341 43.37 9.72 -5.47
N LEU A 342 42.23 9.42 -4.85
CA LEU A 342 41.90 9.84 -3.49
C LEU A 342 42.79 9.15 -2.45
N SER A 343 43.04 7.84 -2.60
CA SER A 343 43.98 7.12 -1.74
C SER A 343 45.39 7.72 -1.82
N ALA A 344 45.85 8.07 -3.02
CA ALA A 344 47.15 8.73 -3.20
C ALA A 344 47.20 10.12 -2.54
N ALA A 345 46.10 10.86 -2.48
CA ALA A 345 46.01 12.13 -1.75
C ALA A 345 46.17 11.92 -0.23
N LEU A 346 45.49 10.92 0.33
CA LEU A 346 45.65 10.51 1.72
C LEU A 346 47.11 10.12 2.03
N ASP A 347 47.77 9.37 1.14
CA ASP A 347 49.17 8.96 1.34
C ASP A 347 50.14 10.16 1.37
N ARG A 348 49.79 11.28 0.71
CA ARG A 348 50.55 12.54 0.75
C ARG A 348 50.22 13.40 1.97
N GLY A 349 49.21 13.03 2.76
CA GLY A 349 48.70 13.83 3.88
C GLY A 349 47.89 15.05 3.43
N SER A 350 47.35 15.06 2.20
CA SER A 350 46.48 16.12 1.68
C SER A 350 44.99 15.81 1.87
N GLU A 351 44.66 14.95 2.83
CA GLU A 351 43.28 14.57 3.13
C GLU A 351 42.45 15.74 3.68
N THR A 352 41.18 15.78 3.27
CA THR A 352 40.16 16.69 3.80
C THR A 352 38.92 15.89 4.18
N PRO A 353 38.01 16.43 5.01
CA PRO A 353 36.73 15.78 5.28
C PRO A 353 35.97 15.42 3.99
N ALA A 354 36.03 16.26 2.95
CA ALA A 354 35.43 16.01 1.64
C ALA A 354 36.09 14.84 0.89
N SER A 355 37.42 14.72 0.92
CA SER A 355 38.12 13.60 0.27
C SER A 355 37.85 12.27 0.97
N LEU A 356 37.73 12.29 2.30
CA LEU A 356 37.37 11.12 3.11
C LEU A 356 35.92 10.67 2.88
N LEU A 357 34.99 11.62 2.78
CA LEU A 357 33.60 11.35 2.39
C LEU A 357 33.52 10.69 1.00
N ALA A 358 34.16 11.30 0.00
CA ALA A 358 34.17 10.79 -1.39
C ALA A 358 34.76 9.38 -1.48
N LEU A 359 35.93 9.16 -0.86
CA LEU A 359 36.58 7.85 -0.85
C LEU A 359 35.73 6.82 -0.10
N GLY A 360 35.14 7.20 1.03
CA GLY A 360 34.25 6.33 1.80
C GLY A 360 33.05 5.84 0.98
N ARG A 361 32.39 6.73 0.24
CA ARG A 361 31.29 6.38 -0.68
C ARG A 361 31.71 5.45 -1.80
N ILE A 362 32.88 5.69 -2.39
CA ILE A 362 33.45 4.80 -3.42
C ILE A 362 33.69 3.41 -2.82
N ARG A 363 34.27 3.32 -1.62
CA ARG A 363 34.51 2.05 -0.91
C ARG A 363 33.20 1.32 -0.58
N LEU A 364 32.14 2.03 -0.18
CA LEU A 364 30.81 1.44 0.00
C LEU A 364 30.31 0.77 -1.29
N ARG A 365 30.40 1.46 -2.42
CA ARG A 365 29.96 0.93 -3.72
C ARG A 365 30.84 -0.19 -4.25
N GLN A 366 32.08 -0.30 -3.77
CA GLN A 366 32.98 -1.42 -4.03
C GLN A 366 32.74 -2.60 -3.06
N GLY A 367 31.82 -2.48 -2.09
CA GLY A 367 31.52 -3.50 -1.10
C GLY A 367 32.45 -3.51 0.11
N VAL A 368 33.38 -2.55 0.23
CA VAL A 368 34.38 -2.47 1.30
C VAL A 368 33.84 -1.66 2.49
N ARG A 369 32.75 -2.14 3.10
CA ARG A 369 32.00 -1.41 4.14
C ARG A 369 32.83 -1.05 5.38
N ALA A 370 33.73 -1.93 5.81
CA ALA A 370 34.55 -1.70 7.00
C ALA A 370 35.53 -0.52 6.82
N GLU A 371 36.16 -0.42 5.65
CA GLU A 371 37.05 0.69 5.31
C GLU A 371 36.26 1.99 5.15
N ALA A 372 35.11 1.95 4.47
CA ALA A 372 34.24 3.11 4.35
C ALA A 372 33.86 3.71 5.71
N ARG A 373 33.47 2.85 6.68
CA ARG A 373 33.19 3.29 8.05
C ARG A 373 34.38 4.01 8.68
N GLN A 374 35.59 3.45 8.56
CA GLN A 374 36.80 4.08 9.09
C GLN A 374 37.09 5.44 8.46
N LEU A 375 36.86 5.57 7.14
CA LEU A 375 37.02 6.83 6.41
C LEU A 375 36.03 7.90 6.90
N PHE A 376 34.75 7.55 7.09
CA PHE A 376 33.76 8.48 7.62
C PHE A 376 34.08 8.93 9.05
N GLU A 377 34.45 8.01 9.94
CA GLU A 377 34.84 8.36 11.31
C GLU A 377 36.09 9.25 11.35
N ARG A 378 37.09 8.98 10.50
CA ARG A 378 38.27 9.84 10.37
C ARG A 378 37.89 11.23 9.86
N GLY A 379 36.99 11.32 8.89
CA GLY A 379 36.47 12.59 8.36
C GLY A 379 35.75 13.42 9.43
N LEU A 380 34.88 12.78 10.22
CA LEU A 380 34.21 13.41 11.36
C LEU A 380 35.21 13.87 12.42
N GLN A 381 36.22 13.05 12.73
CA GLN A 381 37.23 13.41 13.72
C GLN A 381 38.07 14.62 13.28
N MET A 382 38.38 14.75 11.99
CA MET A 382 39.04 15.94 11.42
C MET A 382 38.14 17.17 11.46
N ALA A 383 36.86 17.02 11.10
CA ALA A 383 35.87 18.09 11.15
C ALA A 383 35.73 18.66 12.59
N ILE A 384 35.62 17.78 13.59
CA ILE A 384 35.50 18.17 15.01
C ILE A 384 36.73 18.93 15.53
N ARG A 385 37.92 18.62 15.01
CA ARG A 385 39.17 19.28 15.43
C ARG A 385 39.43 20.60 14.70
N GLU A 386 38.53 20.99 13.80
CA GLU A 386 38.66 22.18 12.94
C GLU A 386 40.01 22.20 12.17
N GLU A 387 40.61 21.04 11.91
CA GLU A 387 41.91 20.92 11.23
C GLU A 387 41.82 21.36 9.76
N ALA A 388 40.62 21.24 9.17
CA ALA A 388 40.27 21.73 7.84
C ALA A 388 38.81 22.18 7.87
N ALA A 389 38.56 23.48 8.12
CA ALA A 389 37.23 24.09 8.27
C ALA A 389 36.23 23.53 7.22
N PRO A 390 35.41 22.52 7.58
CA PRO A 390 34.57 21.84 6.61
C PRO A 390 33.32 22.68 6.35
N SER A 391 32.78 22.58 5.14
CA SER A 391 31.41 23.04 4.86
C SER A 391 30.42 22.25 5.72
N ASP A 392 29.34 22.89 6.16
CA ASP A 392 28.29 22.28 6.97
C ASP A 392 27.66 21.08 6.26
N TRP A 393 27.54 21.15 4.92
CA TRP A 393 27.05 20.04 4.11
C TRP A 393 27.93 18.78 4.21
N VAL A 394 29.27 18.91 4.16
CA VAL A 394 30.18 17.75 4.31
C VAL A 394 30.05 17.11 5.69
N VAL A 395 29.93 17.92 6.74
CA VAL A 395 29.72 17.42 8.11
C VAL A 395 28.40 16.64 8.18
N ALA A 396 27.34 17.20 7.59
CA ALA A 396 26.04 16.55 7.54
C ALA A 396 26.08 15.22 6.77
N GLU A 397 26.73 15.20 5.61
CA GLU A 397 26.86 13.99 4.78
C GLU A 397 27.68 12.90 5.49
N LEU A 398 28.79 13.25 6.16
CA LEU A 398 29.56 12.30 6.96
C LEU A 398 28.72 11.67 8.09
N HIS A 399 27.91 12.47 8.78
CA HIS A 399 26.99 11.99 9.79
C HIS A 399 25.86 11.13 9.20
N TYR A 400 25.33 11.50 8.03
CA TYR A 400 24.34 10.71 7.31
C TYR A 400 24.90 9.34 6.91
N GLU A 401 26.09 9.27 6.31
CA GLU A 401 26.72 8.00 5.90
C GLU A 401 27.02 7.10 7.10
N ARG A 402 27.45 7.68 8.23
CA ARG A 402 27.58 6.95 9.50
C ARG A 402 26.23 6.40 9.96
N GLY A 403 25.20 7.23 9.98
CA GLY A 403 23.84 6.84 10.35
C GLY A 403 23.28 5.73 9.47
N SER A 404 23.47 5.81 8.15
CA SER A 404 23.03 4.80 7.19
C SER A 404 23.71 3.47 7.41
N LEU A 405 25.03 3.44 7.67
CA LEU A 405 25.73 2.19 7.98
C LEU A 405 25.25 1.54 9.29
N VAL A 406 24.92 2.36 10.29
CA VAL A 406 24.37 1.86 11.56
C VAL A 406 22.93 1.35 11.34
N ARG A 407 22.14 2.01 10.50
CA ARG A 407 20.80 1.56 10.09
C ARG A 407 20.85 0.19 9.42
N ASP A 408 21.76 -0.03 8.48
CA ASP A 408 21.91 -1.34 7.80
C ASP A 408 22.21 -2.46 8.81
N ASN A 409 23.06 -2.16 9.81
CA ASN A 409 23.34 -3.09 10.90
C ASN A 409 22.10 -3.32 11.79
N TRP A 410 21.39 -2.25 12.14
CA TRP A 410 20.20 -2.32 12.98
C TRP A 410 19.08 -3.12 12.31
N THR A 411 18.76 -2.86 11.04
CA THR A 411 17.74 -3.61 10.26
C THR A 411 18.09 -5.09 10.06
N ALA A 412 19.37 -5.45 10.14
CA ALA A 412 19.85 -6.83 10.08
C ALA A 412 19.69 -7.60 11.40
N SER A 413 19.49 -6.92 12.53
CA SER A 413 19.42 -7.53 13.85
C SER A 413 18.16 -7.23 14.64
N HIS A 414 17.50 -6.10 14.36
CA HIS A 414 16.32 -5.66 15.08
C HIS A 414 15.14 -6.61 14.85
N GLY A 415 14.48 -7.02 15.93
CA GLY A 415 13.36 -7.96 15.89
C GLY A 415 13.73 -9.39 15.50
N VAL A 416 15.00 -9.68 15.19
CA VAL A 416 15.45 -11.01 14.76
C VAL A 416 15.57 -11.93 15.95
N GLY A 417 14.98 -13.12 15.86
CA GLY A 417 14.98 -14.11 16.91
C GLY A 417 15.03 -15.55 16.40
N SER A 418 14.74 -16.48 17.30
CA SER A 418 14.64 -17.91 17.03
C SER A 418 13.54 -18.53 17.89
N VAL A 419 12.88 -19.57 17.41
CA VAL A 419 11.82 -20.26 18.15
C VAL A 419 12.37 -21.54 18.77
N ARG A 420 12.25 -21.70 20.10
CA ARG A 420 12.68 -22.93 20.78
C ARG A 420 11.92 -24.14 20.26
N ALA A 421 12.63 -25.24 20.01
CA ALA A 421 12.03 -26.48 19.53
C ALA A 421 11.00 -27.07 20.52
N GLU A 422 11.16 -26.79 21.82
CA GLU A 422 10.29 -27.20 22.92
C GLU A 422 8.91 -26.55 22.87
N ALA A 423 8.76 -25.39 22.24
CA ALA A 423 7.47 -24.68 22.11
C ALA A 423 6.42 -25.50 21.33
N PHE A 424 6.88 -26.48 20.55
CA PHE A 424 6.03 -27.43 19.85
C PHE A 424 5.61 -28.64 20.71
N GLY A 425 6.06 -28.74 21.96
CA GLY A 425 5.87 -29.92 22.81
C GLY A 425 4.40 -30.16 23.18
N ASP A 426 3.68 -29.08 23.49
CA ASP A 426 2.25 -29.13 23.85
C ASP A 426 1.32 -28.81 22.66
N ALA A 427 1.86 -28.24 21.58
CA ALA A 427 1.11 -27.92 20.37
C ALA A 427 0.90 -29.19 19.52
N ALA A 428 -0.34 -29.49 19.14
CA ALA A 428 -0.69 -30.70 18.40
C ALA A 428 -1.24 -30.40 17.01
N CYS A 429 -0.39 -30.41 15.99
CA CYS A 429 -0.81 -30.23 14.60
C CYS A 429 -1.19 -31.56 13.94
N ARG A 430 -2.50 -31.86 13.80
CA ARG A 430 -2.98 -33.11 13.16
C ARG A 430 -2.58 -33.24 11.68
N ALA A 431 -2.29 -32.12 11.02
CA ALA A 431 -1.96 -32.06 9.60
C ALA A 431 -0.44 -32.17 9.32
N ALA A 432 0.42 -31.87 10.30
CA ALA A 432 1.86 -31.98 10.15
C ALA A 432 2.34 -33.36 10.61
N ARG A 433 2.86 -34.16 9.66
CA ARG A 433 3.49 -35.46 9.95
C ARG A 433 4.99 -35.38 10.21
N TYR A 434 5.60 -34.20 10.04
CA TYR A 434 7.05 -34.02 10.14
C TYR A 434 7.41 -33.28 11.44
N SER A 435 8.05 -34.02 12.35
CA SER A 435 8.61 -33.55 13.62
C SER A 435 10.14 -33.58 13.56
N GLY A 436 10.74 -32.99 12.52
CA GLY A 436 12.20 -32.84 12.48
C GLY A 436 12.65 -31.98 13.66
N GLY A 437 13.45 -32.56 14.55
CA GLY A 437 14.24 -31.84 15.55
C GLY A 437 15.60 -31.51 14.98
N THR A 438 16.02 -30.26 15.09
CA THR A 438 17.39 -29.84 14.81
C THR A 438 18.24 -30.16 16.05
N GLY A 439 19.49 -30.59 15.85
CA GLY A 439 20.42 -30.82 16.95
C GLY A 439 20.85 -29.56 17.73
N THR A 440 20.15 -28.43 17.57
CA THR A 440 20.54 -27.09 18.05
C THR A 440 19.59 -26.47 19.06
N GLY A 441 18.46 -27.12 19.40
CA GLY A 441 17.49 -26.62 20.39
C GLY A 441 16.44 -25.63 19.86
N TYR A 442 16.56 -25.17 18.61
CA TYR A 442 15.62 -24.22 17.96
C TYR A 442 14.96 -24.83 16.72
N ALA A 443 13.69 -24.52 16.46
CA ALA A 443 12.98 -25.00 15.27
C ALA A 443 13.59 -24.45 13.97
N SER A 444 13.61 -25.26 12.92
CA SER A 444 14.02 -24.79 11.59
C SER A 444 12.95 -23.90 10.97
N VAL A 445 13.38 -22.98 10.09
CA VAL A 445 12.46 -22.11 9.34
C VAL A 445 11.45 -22.92 8.52
N GLU A 446 11.87 -24.01 7.90
CA GLU A 446 10.98 -24.88 7.11
C GLU A 446 9.89 -25.50 7.98
N ARG A 447 10.19 -25.81 9.24
CA ARG A 447 9.20 -26.31 10.19
C ARG A 447 8.21 -25.22 10.56
N LEU A 448 8.68 -24.00 10.81
CA LEU A 448 7.85 -22.85 11.16
C LEU A 448 6.88 -22.50 10.01
N ILE A 449 7.39 -22.38 8.77
CA ILE A 449 6.56 -22.14 7.57
C ILE A 449 5.53 -23.26 7.41
N ALA A 450 5.93 -24.53 7.52
CA ALA A 450 5.00 -25.64 7.37
C ALA A 450 3.89 -25.63 8.42
N TRP A 451 4.22 -25.36 9.69
CA TRP A 451 3.24 -25.28 10.77
C TRP A 451 2.29 -24.09 10.60
N ASN A 452 2.81 -22.91 10.25
CA ASN A 452 2.01 -21.72 9.97
C ASN A 452 0.86 -21.99 9.00
N TYR A 453 1.12 -22.66 7.86
CA TYR A 453 0.09 -22.91 6.85
C TYR A 453 -0.76 -24.17 7.08
N LEU A 454 -0.29 -25.13 7.89
CA LEU A 454 -1.02 -26.37 8.18
C LEU A 454 -1.89 -26.27 9.43
N CYS A 455 -1.42 -25.55 10.44
CA CYS A 455 -2.01 -25.42 11.78
C CYS A 455 -1.85 -23.97 12.29
N PRO A 456 -2.45 -22.99 11.60
CA PRO A 456 -2.31 -21.57 11.93
C PRO A 456 -2.80 -21.22 13.33
N SER A 457 -3.93 -21.81 13.76
CA SER A 457 -4.50 -21.59 15.09
C SER A 457 -3.57 -21.99 16.24
N GLU A 458 -2.68 -22.94 16.01
CA GLU A 458 -1.70 -23.41 16.99
C GLU A 458 -0.36 -22.66 16.87
N MET A 459 -0.12 -21.96 15.76
CA MET A 459 1.15 -21.28 15.48
C MET A 459 1.36 -20.05 16.37
N GLU A 460 0.29 -19.28 16.61
CA GLU A 460 0.31 -18.13 17.54
C GLU A 460 0.86 -18.54 18.92
N GLY A 461 0.32 -19.61 19.49
CA GLY A 461 0.80 -20.15 20.77
C GLY A 461 2.25 -20.69 20.72
N VAL A 462 2.73 -21.11 19.56
CA VAL A 462 4.14 -21.53 19.38
C VAL A 462 5.07 -20.32 19.39
N PHE A 463 4.71 -19.21 18.74
CA PHE A 463 5.49 -17.98 18.79
C PHE A 463 5.48 -17.39 20.22
N ASP A 464 4.31 -17.29 20.85
CA ASP A 464 4.17 -16.76 22.21
C ASP A 464 4.98 -17.53 23.25
N ALA A 465 4.98 -18.87 23.17
CA ALA A 465 5.69 -19.71 24.12
C ALA A 465 7.19 -19.84 23.83
N GLY A 466 7.60 -19.62 22.59
CA GLY A 466 8.87 -20.12 22.05
C GLY A 466 9.80 -19.10 21.43
N PHE A 467 9.32 -17.92 21.03
CA PHE A 467 10.13 -16.94 20.31
C PHE A 467 11.07 -16.19 21.26
N GLU A 468 12.36 -16.25 20.96
CA GLU A 468 13.42 -15.60 21.71
C GLU A 468 14.14 -14.60 20.82
N LEU A 469 14.10 -13.32 21.20
CA LEU A 469 14.82 -12.26 20.52
C LEU A 469 16.33 -12.44 20.68
N ARG A 470 17.06 -12.29 19.57
CA ARG A 470 18.52 -12.08 19.60
C ARG A 470 18.79 -10.69 20.17
N GLU A 471 19.88 -10.54 20.90
CA GLU A 471 20.27 -9.31 21.63
C GLU A 471 19.85 -8.02 20.90
N ASN A 472 19.03 -7.21 21.57
CA ASN A 472 18.41 -6.02 20.98
C ASN A 472 19.45 -4.90 20.81
N SER A 473 19.62 -4.39 19.58
CA SER A 473 20.59 -3.34 19.25
C SER A 473 20.08 -1.93 19.56
N SER A 474 19.61 -1.69 20.79
CA SER A 474 19.17 -0.35 21.24
C SER A 474 20.29 0.70 21.14
N ALA A 475 21.54 0.28 21.26
CA ALA A 475 22.72 1.12 21.02
C ALA A 475 22.82 1.58 19.56
N ASP A 476 22.53 0.70 18.59
CA ASP A 476 22.57 1.05 17.16
C ASP A 476 21.44 2.01 16.81
N LEU A 477 20.22 1.79 17.32
CA LEU A 477 19.10 2.74 17.15
C LEU A 477 19.48 4.12 17.70
N THR A 478 20.05 4.17 18.89
CA THR A 478 20.48 5.42 19.54
C THR A 478 21.55 6.14 18.71
N LEU A 479 22.57 5.41 18.23
CA LEU A 479 23.66 5.96 17.43
C LEU A 479 23.19 6.41 16.05
N MET A 480 22.32 5.64 15.40
CA MET A 480 21.69 5.99 14.12
C MET A 480 20.90 7.29 14.25
N MET A 481 19.99 7.36 15.23
CA MET A 481 19.14 8.53 15.45
C MET A 481 19.95 9.77 15.80
N ALA A 482 20.96 9.62 16.65
CA ALA A 482 21.89 10.70 16.96
C ALA A 482 22.66 11.17 15.72
N SER A 483 23.08 10.25 14.85
CA SER A 483 23.80 10.60 13.62
C SER A 483 22.92 11.35 12.62
N PHE A 484 21.68 10.91 12.39
CA PHE A 484 20.75 11.66 11.55
C PHE A 484 20.43 13.03 12.15
N ARG A 485 20.18 13.12 13.46
CA ARG A 485 19.95 14.41 14.12
C ARG A 485 21.13 15.36 13.95
N THR A 486 22.36 14.92 14.20
CA THR A 486 23.55 15.76 14.03
C THR A 486 23.76 16.16 12.57
N ALA A 487 23.41 15.30 11.61
CA ALA A 487 23.41 15.69 10.20
C ALA A 487 22.41 16.83 9.91
N ILE A 488 21.21 16.76 10.47
CA ILE A 488 20.18 17.80 10.33
C ILE A 488 20.55 19.08 11.09
N GLU A 489 21.27 18.98 12.22
CA GLU A 489 21.78 20.14 12.96
C GLU A 489 22.87 20.87 12.17
N ALA A 490 23.77 20.13 11.51
CA ALA A 490 24.79 20.69 10.64
C ALA A 490 24.16 21.32 9.38
N TYR A 491 23.28 20.58 8.68
CA TYR A 491 22.63 21.05 7.47
C TYR A 491 21.13 20.75 7.50
N ALA A 492 20.33 21.74 7.90
CA ALA A 492 18.90 21.58 8.15
C ALA A 492 18.09 20.98 6.97
N PRO A 493 18.27 21.40 5.69
CA PRO A 493 17.50 20.84 4.58
C PRO A 493 18.06 19.53 4.05
N HIS A 494 18.98 18.86 4.77
CA HIS A 494 19.54 17.58 4.35
C HIS A 494 18.45 16.51 4.16
N THR A 495 18.01 16.27 2.92
CA THR A 495 16.86 15.41 2.60
C THR A 495 17.01 14.01 3.18
N ARG A 496 18.11 13.31 2.89
CA ARG A 496 18.24 11.88 3.23
C ARG A 496 18.27 11.62 4.74
N ALA A 497 18.94 12.47 5.52
CA ALA A 497 18.95 12.42 6.98
C ALA A 497 17.57 12.73 7.57
N ASN A 498 16.85 13.74 7.05
CA ASN A 498 15.48 14.02 7.48
C ASN A 498 14.54 12.84 7.18
N VAL A 499 14.54 12.32 5.95
CA VAL A 499 13.69 11.18 5.58
C VAL A 499 14.02 9.95 6.43
N GLY A 500 15.31 9.60 6.58
CA GLY A 500 15.72 8.49 7.43
C GLY A 500 15.28 8.66 8.88
N PHE A 501 15.41 9.86 9.44
CA PHE A 501 14.97 10.17 10.80
C PHE A 501 13.45 10.04 10.95
N LEU A 502 12.68 10.61 10.03
CA LEU A 502 11.22 10.63 10.07
C LEU A 502 10.60 9.25 9.85
N VAL A 503 11.17 8.44 8.95
CA VAL A 503 10.72 7.05 8.74
C VAL A 503 10.96 6.21 10.00
N THR A 504 12.09 6.35 10.68
CA THR A 504 12.32 5.66 11.97
C THR A 504 11.31 6.10 13.04
N LEU A 505 10.88 7.37 13.05
CA LEU A 505 9.79 7.80 13.94
C LEU A 505 8.44 7.15 13.56
N ALA A 506 8.17 6.97 12.26
CA ALA A 506 6.96 6.31 11.76
C ALA A 506 6.92 4.85 12.18
N GLU A 507 8.04 4.12 12.01
CA GLU A 507 8.22 2.74 12.45
C GLU A 507 7.99 2.58 13.95
N GLY A 508 8.42 3.57 14.75
CA GLY A 508 8.19 3.62 16.19
C GLY A 508 6.79 4.11 16.61
N GLY A 509 5.89 4.41 15.68
CA GLY A 509 4.55 4.93 15.96
C GLY A 509 4.53 6.30 16.65
N ARG A 510 5.58 7.11 16.48
CA ARG A 510 5.75 8.43 17.15
C ARG A 510 5.15 9.56 16.31
N TRP A 511 3.85 9.49 16.04
CA TRP A 511 3.17 10.32 15.04
C TRP A 511 3.20 11.83 15.34
N GLU A 512 3.09 12.25 16.59
CA GLU A 512 3.15 13.68 16.97
C GLU A 512 4.56 14.25 16.75
N THR A 513 5.57 13.49 17.18
CA THR A 513 6.98 13.86 16.98
C THR A 513 7.33 13.87 15.50
N LEU A 514 6.82 12.90 14.74
CA LEU A 514 6.96 12.86 13.29
C LEU A 514 6.35 14.09 12.64
N LEU A 515 5.12 14.47 13.01
CA LEU A 515 4.46 15.66 12.48
C LEU A 515 5.31 16.91 12.71
N GLN A 516 5.76 17.14 13.95
CA GLN A 516 6.57 18.32 14.28
C GLN A 516 7.88 18.37 13.48
N ALA A 517 8.59 17.25 13.37
CA ALA A 517 9.84 17.16 12.62
C ALA A 517 9.62 17.31 11.10
N ALA A 518 8.57 16.70 10.55
CA ALA A 518 8.20 16.82 9.14
C ALA A 518 7.83 18.26 8.76
N ARG A 519 7.19 19.00 9.68
CA ARG A 519 6.90 20.43 9.51
C ARG A 519 8.16 21.28 9.38
N ARG A 520 9.12 21.05 10.27
CA ARG A 520 10.43 21.70 10.20
C ARG A 520 11.12 21.38 8.89
N PHE A 521 11.21 20.10 8.53
CA PHE A 521 11.86 19.66 7.29
C PHE A 521 11.24 20.32 6.06
N THR A 522 9.90 20.30 5.95
CA THR A 522 9.17 20.93 4.86
C THR A 522 9.51 22.42 4.75
N ARG A 523 9.55 23.13 5.88
CA ARG A 523 9.88 24.56 5.91
C ARG A 523 11.31 24.85 5.47
N VAL A 524 12.29 24.15 6.05
CA VAL A 524 13.72 24.42 5.78
C VAL A 524 14.14 23.99 4.38
N SER A 525 13.45 23.01 3.80
CA SER A 525 13.71 22.52 2.44
C SER A 525 12.96 23.27 1.34
N GLY A 526 12.13 24.26 1.68
CA GLY A 526 11.31 24.97 0.68
C GLY A 526 10.16 24.13 0.11
N GLY A 527 9.69 23.12 0.86
CA GLY A 527 8.53 22.30 0.49
C GLY A 527 8.89 20.98 -0.17
N HIS A 528 9.93 20.28 0.31
CA HIS A 528 10.30 18.98 -0.22
C HIS A 528 9.14 17.97 -0.11
N PRO A 529 8.81 17.21 -1.17
CA PRO A 529 7.61 16.36 -1.20
C PRO A 529 7.59 15.32 -0.08
N ASP A 530 8.71 14.68 0.25
CA ASP A 530 8.76 13.69 1.34
C ASP A 530 8.39 14.27 2.71
N GLY A 531 8.76 15.53 2.99
CA GLY A 531 8.36 16.18 4.24
C GLY A 531 6.85 16.39 4.32
N ILE A 532 6.23 16.75 3.19
CA ILE A 532 4.79 16.95 3.07
C ILE A 532 4.05 15.60 3.17
N LEU A 533 4.54 14.55 2.48
CA LEU A 533 3.98 13.19 2.53
C LEU A 533 4.00 12.62 3.95
N LEU A 534 5.14 12.74 4.64
CA LEU A 534 5.30 12.25 6.01
C LEU A 534 4.43 13.05 6.99
N ALA A 535 4.28 14.36 6.81
CA ALA A 535 3.33 15.16 7.59
C ALA A 535 1.88 14.72 7.36
N GLY A 536 1.48 14.48 6.10
CA GLY A 536 0.15 13.94 5.76
C GLY A 536 -0.10 12.56 6.38
N MET A 537 0.89 11.67 6.32
CA MET A 537 0.83 10.36 7.00
C MET A 537 0.63 10.52 8.50
N ALA A 538 1.42 11.37 9.17
CA ALA A 538 1.27 11.62 10.60
C ALA A 538 -0.14 12.14 10.96
N LEU A 539 -0.64 13.14 10.23
CA LEU A 539 -1.98 13.69 10.45
C LEU A 539 -3.05 12.62 10.30
N HIS A 540 -2.98 11.80 9.26
CA HIS A 540 -3.92 10.71 9.08
C HIS A 540 -3.87 9.71 10.24
N ARG A 541 -2.68 9.36 10.75
CA ARG A 541 -2.52 8.47 11.91
C ARG A 541 -2.94 9.10 13.24
N LEU A 542 -3.05 10.43 13.28
CA LEU A 542 -3.59 11.22 14.39
C LEU A 542 -5.09 11.52 14.20
N ASP A 543 -5.78 10.81 13.29
CA ASP A 543 -7.22 10.96 13.04
C ASP A 543 -7.61 12.35 12.49
N ARG A 544 -6.71 12.96 11.71
CA ARG A 544 -6.88 14.28 11.08
C ARG A 544 -6.83 14.17 9.55
N SER A 545 -7.63 13.26 9.00
CA SER A 545 -7.64 12.94 7.56
C SER A 545 -7.97 14.13 6.67
N ALA A 546 -8.84 15.03 7.16
CA ALA A 546 -9.21 16.24 6.44
C ALA A 546 -8.04 17.22 6.25
N GLU A 547 -7.11 17.26 7.19
CA GLU A 547 -5.89 18.06 7.08
C GLU A 547 -4.79 17.33 6.30
N ALA A 548 -4.79 16.00 6.32
CA ALA A 548 -3.83 15.18 5.56
C ALA A 548 -4.07 15.24 4.04
N ALA A 549 -5.32 15.21 3.60
CA ALA A 549 -5.71 15.18 2.18
C ALA A 549 -5.09 16.30 1.31
N PRO A 550 -5.15 17.58 1.68
CA PRO A 550 -4.50 18.65 0.92
C PRO A 550 -2.97 18.51 0.87
N LEU A 551 -2.35 17.95 1.92
CA LEU A 551 -0.89 17.75 1.94
C LEU A 551 -0.47 16.68 0.94
N PHE A 552 -1.19 15.55 0.92
CA PHE A 552 -0.95 14.51 -0.07
C PHE A 552 -1.08 15.05 -1.50
N SER A 553 -2.13 15.82 -1.77
CA SER A 553 -2.32 16.48 -3.08
C SER A 553 -1.14 17.39 -3.42
N ALA A 554 -0.77 18.29 -2.51
CA ALA A 554 0.33 19.24 -2.71
C ALA A 554 1.69 18.56 -2.89
N ALA A 555 1.92 17.42 -2.23
CA ALA A 555 3.12 16.61 -2.40
C ALA A 555 3.17 15.95 -3.78
N LEU A 556 2.08 15.31 -4.21
CA LEU A 556 1.97 14.66 -5.52
C LEU A 556 2.21 15.67 -6.66
N GLU A 557 1.72 16.91 -6.54
CA GLU A 557 1.95 17.97 -7.53
C GLU A 557 3.43 18.38 -7.64
N ARG A 558 4.19 18.28 -6.55
CA ARG A 558 5.60 18.71 -6.46
C ARG A 558 6.61 17.66 -6.90
N MET A 559 6.23 16.39 -6.97
CA MET A 559 7.12 15.30 -7.37
C MET A 559 7.06 15.02 -8.88
N ASP A 560 8.03 14.24 -9.37
CA ASP A 560 8.04 13.76 -10.75
C ASP A 560 6.88 12.78 -11.02
N ALA A 561 6.55 12.63 -12.31
CA ALA A 561 5.41 11.83 -12.74
C ALA A 561 5.57 10.34 -12.43
N ALA A 562 6.80 9.80 -12.44
CA ALA A 562 7.01 8.37 -12.23
C ALA A 562 6.71 8.00 -10.77
N ARG A 563 7.27 8.76 -9.82
CA ARG A 563 7.00 8.53 -8.39
C ARG A 563 5.55 8.82 -8.01
N ARG A 564 4.92 9.83 -8.63
CA ARG A 564 3.48 10.09 -8.47
C ARG A 564 2.62 8.91 -8.90
N ASP A 565 2.89 8.37 -10.08
CA ASP A 565 2.17 7.23 -10.64
C ASP A 565 2.39 5.97 -9.77
N GLU A 566 3.56 5.80 -9.16
CA GLU A 566 3.82 4.70 -8.21
C GLU A 566 3.03 4.84 -6.91
N LEU A 567 3.01 6.03 -6.30
CA LEU A 567 2.26 6.27 -5.06
C LEU A 567 0.75 6.21 -5.24
N SER A 568 0.24 6.58 -6.43
CA SER A 568 -1.20 6.54 -6.75
C SER A 568 -1.67 5.18 -7.25
N ASN A 569 -0.76 4.21 -7.36
CA ASN A 569 -1.01 2.92 -8.00
C ASN A 569 -1.98 2.06 -7.18
N VAL A 570 -3.16 1.84 -7.73
CA VAL A 570 -4.23 1.05 -7.11
C VAL A 570 -4.21 -0.44 -7.43
N ALA A 571 -3.27 -0.93 -8.26
CA ALA A 571 -3.26 -2.31 -8.73
C ALA A 571 -3.35 -3.36 -7.61
N ALA A 572 -2.68 -3.11 -6.48
CA ALA A 572 -2.69 -3.99 -5.31
C ALA A 572 -4.11 -4.17 -4.72
N LEU A 573 -4.97 -3.18 -4.90
CA LEU A 573 -6.35 -3.14 -4.41
C LEU A 573 -7.34 -3.81 -5.36
N LEU A 574 -6.95 -4.10 -6.61
CA LEU A 574 -7.87 -4.57 -7.65
C LEU A 574 -7.98 -6.09 -7.69
N GLY A 575 -9.13 -6.57 -8.16
CA GLY A 575 -9.35 -7.98 -8.49
C GLY A 575 -8.46 -8.41 -9.67
N PRO A 576 -8.28 -9.72 -9.92
CA PRO A 576 -7.31 -10.21 -10.91
C PRO A 576 -7.55 -9.68 -12.32
N ASP A 577 -8.80 -9.63 -12.78
CA ASP A 577 -9.16 -9.19 -14.13
C ASP A 577 -8.95 -7.68 -14.31
N ASP A 578 -9.47 -6.86 -13.38
CA ASP A 578 -9.29 -5.41 -13.39
C ASP A 578 -7.83 -5.01 -13.22
N ARG A 579 -7.06 -5.74 -12.40
CA ARG A 579 -5.63 -5.53 -12.23
C ARG A 579 -4.88 -5.77 -13.53
N GLU A 580 -5.22 -6.83 -14.26
CA GLU A 580 -4.61 -7.11 -15.55
C GLU A 580 -4.96 -6.04 -16.59
N HIS A 581 -6.23 -5.60 -16.63
CA HIS A 581 -6.65 -4.50 -17.48
C HIS A 581 -5.91 -3.19 -17.15
N TYR A 582 -5.92 -2.80 -15.89
CA TYR A 582 -5.27 -1.60 -15.37
C TYR A 582 -3.76 -1.58 -15.70
N ARG A 583 -3.07 -2.70 -15.56
CA ARG A 583 -1.63 -2.81 -15.88
C ARG A 583 -1.32 -2.61 -17.37
N ARG A 584 -2.29 -2.77 -18.27
CA ARG A 584 -2.13 -2.55 -19.72
C ARG A 584 -2.43 -1.11 -20.16
N LEU A 585 -3.05 -0.31 -19.30
CA LEU A 585 -3.39 1.08 -19.58
C LEU A 585 -2.14 1.96 -19.69
N THR A 586 -2.22 3.02 -20.48
CA THR A 586 -1.21 4.07 -20.49
C THR A 586 -1.22 4.86 -19.18
N ALA A 587 -0.14 5.61 -18.88
CA ALA A 587 -0.08 6.43 -17.67
C ALA A 587 -1.23 7.45 -17.55
N ALA A 588 -1.67 8.03 -18.67
CA ALA A 588 -2.79 8.97 -18.68
C ALA A 588 -4.14 8.28 -18.40
N GLU A 589 -4.36 7.11 -18.97
CA GLU A 589 -5.55 6.30 -18.73
C GLU A 589 -5.59 5.78 -17.29
N ARG A 590 -4.45 5.36 -16.72
CA ARG A 590 -4.35 4.94 -15.31
C ARG A 590 -4.72 6.06 -14.35
N ARG A 591 -4.20 7.28 -14.55
CA ARG A 591 -4.56 8.43 -13.71
C ARG A 591 -6.07 8.72 -13.73
N ALA A 592 -6.69 8.71 -14.91
CA ALA A 592 -8.15 8.87 -15.00
C ALA A 592 -8.91 7.71 -14.33
N TRP A 593 -8.38 6.49 -14.42
CA TRP A 593 -8.95 5.31 -13.77
C TRP A 593 -8.87 5.42 -12.24
N GLU A 594 -7.71 5.82 -11.70
CA GLU A 594 -7.47 6.03 -10.26
C GLU A 594 -8.38 7.12 -9.70
N GLU A 595 -8.49 8.27 -10.38
CA GLU A 595 -9.41 9.34 -9.99
C GLU A 595 -10.84 8.81 -9.85
N ASN A 596 -11.34 8.08 -10.86
CA ASN A 596 -12.67 7.51 -10.82
C ASN A 596 -12.81 6.41 -9.74
N TYR A 597 -11.77 5.60 -9.54
CA TYR A 597 -11.77 4.53 -8.55
C TYR A 597 -12.03 5.11 -7.16
N TRP A 598 -11.28 6.14 -6.75
CA TRP A 598 -11.43 6.73 -5.43
C TRP A 598 -12.80 7.35 -5.23
N VAL A 599 -13.31 8.04 -6.25
CA VAL A 599 -14.66 8.61 -6.26
C VAL A 599 -15.73 7.54 -5.99
N THR A 600 -15.63 6.36 -6.62
CA THR A 600 -16.58 5.26 -6.37
C THR A 600 -16.44 4.61 -5.01
N LYS A 601 -15.29 4.77 -4.34
CA LYS A 601 -15.02 4.16 -3.05
C LYS A 601 -15.33 5.07 -1.87
N ASP A 602 -15.67 6.33 -2.13
CA ASP A 602 -16.09 7.29 -1.11
C ASP A 602 -17.37 6.84 -0.40
N ARG A 603 -17.30 6.63 0.92
CA ARG A 603 -18.43 6.16 1.72
C ARG A 603 -19.26 7.32 2.27
N GLU A 604 -18.66 8.47 2.46
CA GLU A 604 -19.27 9.65 3.07
C GLU A 604 -19.05 10.85 2.13
N PRO A 605 -19.64 10.84 0.92
CA PRO A 605 -19.39 11.89 -0.06
C PRO A 605 -19.73 13.28 0.49
N GLU A 606 -20.60 13.39 1.50
CA GLU A 606 -20.89 14.61 2.23
C GLU A 606 -19.70 15.28 2.94
N THR A 607 -18.61 14.55 3.23
CA THR A 607 -17.37 15.15 3.73
C THR A 607 -16.55 15.66 2.55
N ALA A 608 -15.69 16.66 2.78
CA ALA A 608 -14.83 17.17 1.72
C ALA A 608 -13.68 16.20 1.36
N VAL A 609 -13.58 15.05 2.01
CA VAL A 609 -12.35 14.26 2.12
C VAL A 609 -12.66 12.80 1.85
N ASN A 610 -11.95 12.20 0.90
CA ASN A 610 -12.03 10.77 0.69
C ASN A 610 -10.99 10.05 1.58
N GLU A 611 -11.42 9.53 2.73
CA GLU A 611 -10.50 8.93 3.72
C GLU A 611 -9.82 7.67 3.17
N ARG A 612 -10.46 6.97 2.22
CA ARG A 612 -9.87 5.78 1.58
C ARG A 612 -8.69 6.13 0.69
N TRP A 613 -8.78 7.24 -0.03
CA TRP A 613 -7.67 7.78 -0.81
C TRP A 613 -6.52 8.24 0.10
N VAL A 614 -6.85 8.93 1.21
CA VAL A 614 -5.86 9.36 2.21
C VAL A 614 -5.14 8.15 2.82
N GLU A 615 -5.87 7.12 3.22
CA GLU A 615 -5.29 5.88 3.76
C GLU A 615 -4.41 5.17 2.72
N HIS A 616 -4.87 5.07 1.47
CA HIS A 616 -4.07 4.47 0.40
C HIS A 616 -2.73 5.16 0.24
N LEU A 617 -2.73 6.49 0.12
CA LEU A 617 -1.49 7.26 0.02
C LEU A 617 -0.64 7.11 1.28
N SER A 618 -1.25 7.12 2.45
CA SER A 618 -0.54 6.90 3.71
C SER A 618 0.15 5.53 3.76
N ARG A 619 -0.46 4.47 3.22
CA ARG A 619 0.18 3.14 3.08
C ARG A 619 1.25 3.13 1.99
N ALA A 620 0.98 3.74 0.84
CA ALA A 620 1.92 3.80 -0.27
C ALA A 620 3.19 4.56 0.11
N VAL A 621 3.09 5.67 0.86
CA VAL A 621 4.24 6.42 1.36
C VAL A 621 5.08 5.56 2.32
N TYR A 622 4.44 4.79 3.21
CA TYR A 622 5.17 3.89 4.08
C TYR A 622 5.88 2.79 3.27
N ALA A 623 5.19 2.17 2.31
CA ALA A 623 5.78 1.16 1.44
C ALA A 623 6.97 1.69 0.63
N ASP A 624 6.84 2.89 0.04
CA ASP A 624 7.88 3.57 -0.73
C ASP A 624 9.13 3.85 0.12
N LEU A 625 8.94 4.43 1.31
CA LEU A 625 10.04 4.93 2.13
C LEU A 625 10.64 3.91 3.09
N ALA A 626 9.88 2.90 3.53
CA ALA A 626 10.30 1.93 4.55
C ALA A 626 10.47 0.50 4.01
N LEU A 627 9.71 0.10 2.98
CA LEU A 627 9.69 -1.28 2.47
C LEU A 627 10.41 -1.46 1.12
N GLY A 628 11.10 -0.43 0.65
CA GLY A 628 11.86 -0.47 -0.60
C GLY A 628 11.02 -0.29 -1.86
N GLY A 629 9.77 0.16 -1.74
CA GLY A 629 8.91 0.52 -2.87
C GLY A 629 7.45 0.10 -2.69
N VAL A 630 6.56 0.83 -3.38
CA VAL A 630 5.13 0.45 -3.50
C VAL A 630 4.98 -0.81 -4.35
N VAL A 631 5.81 -0.93 -5.39
CA VAL A 631 5.81 -2.05 -6.34
C VAL A 631 6.81 -3.11 -5.87
N GLY A 632 6.28 -4.14 -5.22
CA GLY A 632 7.06 -5.25 -4.68
C GLY A 632 6.16 -6.10 -3.78
N ASP A 633 6.61 -7.29 -3.42
CA ASP A 633 5.77 -8.22 -2.65
C ASP A 633 5.33 -7.66 -1.30
N ALA A 634 6.27 -7.15 -0.50
CA ALA A 634 5.95 -6.51 0.78
C ALA A 634 5.14 -5.22 0.60
N GLY A 635 5.47 -4.39 -0.40
CA GLY A 635 4.75 -3.16 -0.71
C GLY A 635 3.30 -3.41 -1.15
N GLU A 636 3.05 -4.38 -2.04
CA GLU A 636 1.72 -4.76 -2.50
C GLU A 636 0.88 -5.32 -1.34
N VAL A 637 1.46 -6.17 -0.49
CA VAL A 637 0.79 -6.68 0.72
C VAL A 637 0.48 -5.53 1.68
N TRP A 638 1.41 -4.61 1.92
CA TRP A 638 1.21 -3.46 2.81
C TRP A 638 0.16 -2.49 2.30
N VAL A 639 0.17 -2.15 1.00
CA VAL A 639 -0.87 -1.29 0.40
C VAL A 639 -2.23 -1.94 0.51
N ARG A 640 -2.32 -3.24 0.20
CA ARG A 640 -3.58 -3.97 0.21
C ARG A 640 -4.14 -4.18 1.62
N PHE A 641 -3.32 -4.69 2.53
CA PHE A 641 -3.76 -5.17 3.83
C PHE A 641 -3.41 -4.23 5.00
N GLY A 642 -2.55 -3.25 4.77
CA GLY A 642 -2.00 -2.39 5.83
C GLY A 642 -0.85 -3.06 6.58
N GLY A 643 -0.44 -2.44 7.68
CA GLY A 643 0.58 -3.00 8.56
C GLY A 643 0.07 -4.20 9.35
N PRO A 644 0.91 -5.24 9.57
CA PRO A 644 0.57 -6.37 10.43
C PRO A 644 0.52 -5.96 11.90
N GLU A 645 -0.12 -6.79 12.72
CA GLU A 645 -0.19 -6.60 14.18
C GLU A 645 1.16 -6.89 14.84
N THR A 646 1.78 -8.00 14.43
CA THR A 646 3.11 -8.41 14.87
C THR A 646 3.92 -8.92 13.69
N ILE A 647 5.24 -8.70 13.74
CA ILE A 647 6.19 -9.29 12.80
C ILE A 647 7.18 -10.15 13.58
N HIS A 648 7.17 -11.45 13.33
CA HIS A 648 8.23 -12.35 13.83
C HIS A 648 9.31 -12.53 12.77
N ILE A 649 10.54 -12.15 13.08
CA ILE A 649 11.68 -12.30 12.17
C ILE A 649 12.58 -13.42 12.68
N VAL A 650 12.74 -14.47 11.87
CA VAL A 650 13.50 -15.66 12.23
C VAL A 650 14.74 -15.78 11.34
N ASP A 651 15.90 -15.97 11.97
CA ASP A 651 17.15 -16.22 11.26
C ASP A 651 17.22 -17.68 10.78
N GLY A 652 17.19 -17.89 9.46
CA GLY A 652 17.35 -19.20 8.84
C GLY A 652 18.80 -19.62 8.62
N GLY A 653 19.76 -18.78 9.02
CA GLY A 653 21.17 -18.91 8.71
C GLY A 653 21.54 -18.33 7.34
N SER A 654 22.85 -18.25 7.09
CA SER A 654 23.43 -17.78 5.80
C SER A 654 23.04 -16.34 5.40
N GLY A 655 22.62 -15.51 6.36
CA GLY A 655 22.22 -14.12 6.08
C GLY A 655 20.82 -13.99 5.46
N ARG A 656 20.00 -15.04 5.53
CA ARG A 656 18.61 -15.08 5.06
C ARG A 656 17.66 -15.04 6.24
N LEU A 657 16.86 -13.98 6.32
CA LEU A 657 15.84 -13.78 7.33
C LEU A 657 14.48 -14.17 6.76
N THR A 658 13.64 -14.82 7.58
CA THR A 658 12.24 -15.12 7.24
C THR A 658 11.33 -14.34 8.16
N GLU A 659 10.42 -13.57 7.58
CA GLU A 659 9.47 -12.74 8.32
C GLU A 659 8.09 -13.38 8.26
N PHE A 660 7.39 -13.37 9.40
CA PHE A 660 6.03 -13.84 9.55
C PHE A 660 5.19 -12.62 9.94
N TRP A 661 4.37 -12.15 9.02
CA TRP A 661 3.52 -10.98 9.20
C TRP A 661 2.14 -11.45 9.65
N ASP A 662 1.85 -11.21 10.93
CA ASP A 662 0.61 -11.63 11.57
C ASP A 662 -0.49 -10.58 11.37
N TYR A 663 -1.63 -11.00 10.84
CA TYR A 663 -2.84 -10.19 10.63
C TYR A 663 -4.03 -10.70 11.47
N GLY A 664 -3.75 -11.50 12.49
CA GLY A 664 -4.71 -12.13 13.40
C GLY A 664 -5.14 -13.52 12.94
N SER A 665 -6.41 -13.67 12.56
CA SER A 665 -6.96 -15.00 12.24
C SER A 665 -6.42 -15.57 10.93
N GLY A 666 -5.78 -16.73 11.00
CA GLY A 666 -5.26 -17.46 9.84
C GLY A 666 -3.75 -17.65 9.91
N PRO A 667 -3.12 -18.16 8.83
CA PRO A 667 -1.67 -18.17 8.69
C PRO A 667 -1.11 -16.76 8.58
N ASP A 668 0.10 -16.57 9.10
CA ASP A 668 0.92 -15.38 8.85
C ASP A 668 1.32 -15.34 7.38
N ILE A 669 1.43 -14.14 6.80
CA ILE A 669 2.00 -13.98 5.47
C ILE A 669 3.52 -14.06 5.61
N THR A 670 4.14 -15.03 4.93
CA THR A 670 5.57 -15.29 5.09
C THR A 670 6.41 -14.65 3.98
N PHE A 671 7.48 -13.97 4.38
CA PHE A 671 8.44 -13.32 3.50
C PHE A 671 9.87 -13.81 3.74
N VAL A 672 10.72 -13.55 2.76
CA VAL A 672 12.17 -13.75 2.83
C VAL A 672 12.88 -12.45 2.50
N ARG A 673 13.87 -12.12 3.32
CA ARG A 673 14.75 -10.94 3.14
C ARG A 673 16.21 -11.35 3.33
N TRP A 674 17.10 -10.74 2.57
CA TRP A 674 18.54 -10.88 2.77
C TRP A 674 19.06 -9.76 3.64
N VAL A 675 19.96 -10.05 4.57
CA VAL A 675 20.61 -9.02 5.41
C VAL A 675 21.30 -7.92 4.57
N SER A 676 21.70 -8.24 3.34
CA SER A 676 22.33 -7.30 2.41
C SER A 676 21.35 -6.51 1.53
N SER A 677 20.04 -6.71 1.67
CA SER A 677 19.02 -6.11 0.81
C SER A 677 17.80 -5.65 1.60
N ASP A 678 17.28 -4.50 1.23
CA ASP A 678 16.03 -3.96 1.77
C ASP A 678 14.79 -4.58 1.09
N ARG A 679 14.99 -5.47 0.11
CA ARG A 679 13.88 -6.17 -0.55
C ARG A 679 13.38 -7.33 0.29
N THR A 680 12.08 -7.30 0.54
CA THR A 680 11.33 -8.35 1.22
C THR A 680 10.38 -9.01 0.22
N ASP A 681 10.72 -10.22 -0.22
CA ASP A 681 9.95 -10.97 -1.21
C ASP A 681 9.10 -12.06 -0.54
N LEU A 682 7.94 -12.39 -1.08
CA LEU A 682 7.08 -13.45 -0.54
C LEU A 682 7.78 -14.81 -0.67
N THR A 683 7.63 -15.66 0.34
CA THR A 683 7.96 -17.09 0.15
C THR A 683 6.97 -17.73 -0.84
N PRO A 684 7.29 -18.89 -1.43
CA PRO A 684 6.34 -19.60 -2.30
C PRO A 684 5.00 -19.88 -1.61
N GLU A 685 5.01 -20.23 -0.33
CA GLU A 685 3.82 -20.45 0.48
C GLU A 685 3.07 -19.14 0.76
N GLY A 686 3.79 -18.06 1.08
CA GLY A 686 3.22 -16.72 1.26
C GLY A 686 2.52 -16.22 0.01
N ARG A 687 3.13 -16.39 -1.16
CA ARG A 687 2.53 -16.03 -2.44
C ARG A 687 1.25 -16.82 -2.71
N ALA A 688 1.30 -18.14 -2.55
CA ALA A 688 0.12 -18.97 -2.71
C ALA A 688 -1.01 -18.57 -1.76
N TYR A 689 -0.65 -18.16 -0.54
CA TYR A 689 -1.63 -17.70 0.44
C TYR A 689 -2.24 -16.34 0.09
N VAL A 690 -1.42 -15.36 -0.33
CA VAL A 690 -1.90 -14.05 -0.80
C VAL A 690 -2.81 -14.20 -2.03
N ASP A 691 -2.48 -15.11 -2.96
CA ASP A 691 -3.33 -15.40 -4.12
C ASP A 691 -4.68 -16.01 -3.69
N ASP A 692 -4.68 -16.92 -2.71
CA ASP A 692 -5.91 -17.49 -2.14
C ASP A 692 -6.75 -16.41 -1.45
N LEU A 693 -6.13 -15.55 -0.62
CA LEU A 693 -6.80 -14.38 -0.03
C LEU A 693 -7.39 -13.47 -1.11
N GLY A 694 -6.68 -13.29 -2.22
CA GLY A 694 -7.15 -12.48 -3.34
C GLY A 694 -8.39 -13.01 -4.03
N ARG A 695 -8.69 -14.31 -3.95
CA ARG A 695 -9.94 -14.91 -4.46
C ARG A 695 -11.09 -14.79 -3.47
N ILE A 696 -10.79 -14.87 -2.17
CA ILE A 696 -11.78 -14.79 -1.08
C ILE A 696 -12.26 -13.34 -0.92
N PHE A 697 -11.30 -12.41 -0.82
CA PHE A 697 -11.53 -10.98 -0.75
C PHE A 697 -11.36 -10.40 -2.14
N SER A 698 -12.32 -10.72 -3.02
CA SER A 698 -12.48 -9.94 -4.25
C SER A 698 -12.87 -8.53 -3.80
N PRO A 699 -12.18 -7.47 -4.27
CA PRO A 699 -12.49 -6.12 -3.90
C PRO A 699 -13.85 -5.75 -4.49
N GLU A 700 -14.90 -5.75 -3.66
CA GLU A 700 -16.22 -5.21 -4.01
C GLU A 700 -16.20 -3.68 -3.98
#